data_AF-C9DIN0-F1
#
_entry.id   AF-C9DIN0-F1
#
_cell.length_a   1.000
_cell.length_b   1.000
_cell.length_c   1.000
_cell.angle_alpha   90.00
_cell.angle_beta   90.00
_cell.angle_gamma   90.00
#
_symmetry.space_group_name_H-M   'P 1'
#
loop_
_entity.id
_entity.type
_entity.pdbx_description
1 polymer ?
#
loop_
_entity_poly.entity_id
_entity_poly.type
_entity_poly.pdbx_seq_one_letter_code
_entity_poly.pdbx_strand_id
1 'polypeptide(L)'
;MNLPIREHVVTVHNINKFNYLCQLCSKSYDTINSVKAHYVACRRQRDASSTTDVATNVTSNNQLAVNNNQVILRNPLQCIECQMKQVDFCAKDTKALVTHMRTKHAAAYEESKKVATKRVAWSPDEDQILAELEVKLKKMQKGQLLSRLVVEYNKCAVKSKAPSRSKDAIRTRRQQHEYKLLLRSLQSQQLSDDSECSDSDISSSNNNPVTTTHNVTPTPDPSDVGLLIQKIRESVDSIVKIANLKLNTNMLNAANAFINQDNGIDPLELSMRGIEEDVKAIRDKELQKPTRSAPSSTSSGKSTRNAKRLEKLKKYGYYQHLYYNNKKKLVAEILDGETSGAKPPPMNLVEDYYKNIWSRSTIDDSPVNNIKTVNSDSIFAPISRDEIKLALSNTKKDSAAGPDSVTIKEAKAIIDNLYVAYNIWLGVQGIPEQLKLNKTILIPKGNSDLSLLKNWRPITISSIILRVYNRLLAYRMNKVFKTNDKQVGFKPVNGCGINISWLHSLLKHARLNKNPIYACLVDVSKAFDSVSHQSIVRALTMNGAPSLLVKLIMDQYTNINTIITCSGSISNKINISSGVKQGDPLSSLLFNMVIDELFDVIKDQYGYTIDNIGTTNARCFADDLTLISSSRMGMNKLLELTTEFFKERGLNVNPSKCMSIGMSKGYKGKKSKIESEPLFSIADAQIPMLGYIDKTTRYLGVNFTSIGAIDAKRIKKDLHDTLDKLEHLKLKAQCKMDLLRTYMIPRFMFQLIHTELYPKLLIKMDILIRKLAKRILHLPISTSSEFFYLPFKEGGLQLTSLKEAVGLAKIKLHKKIMSSNDPMLCYLIESQRSRIIEHFMKDLKLGDSLTLNEMDNIKECFMKEKRISFAQKIHGVGFEVFSSSPLTNQWINGEIKTMTTRTYINSIKLRTNTLETRVTTSRGLNIIKTCRRCHVADESLMHVLQYCSSTKGLRYSRHHRICAKVANKLMKNGYGVYREKSYPDPNNSGSYLRPDLIAVKDGHVIVLDVTVVYEVTGATFINAYQTKVNKYNTIMVQIEQMFNCVSGVLHGLVIGSRGSIHHSQLHIWHQMGFSSTELKYVAIGCMEDSLRIMSTFSKAIL
;
A
#
# COMPACT_ATOMS: atom_id res chain seq x y z
N MET A 1 -31.97 30.65 6.93
CA MET A 1 -32.29 32.06 6.67
C MET A 1 -32.39 32.74 8.02
N ASN A 2 -31.38 33.52 8.42
CA ASN A 2 -31.39 34.28 9.67
C ASN A 2 -31.28 35.75 9.28
N LEU A 3 -32.43 36.41 9.09
CA LEU A 3 -32.51 37.86 9.12
C LEU A 3 -32.26 38.30 10.58
N PRO A 4 -31.46 39.36 10.83
CA PRO A 4 -31.30 39.88 12.19
C PRO A 4 -32.67 40.35 12.71
N ILE A 5 -33.06 39.86 13.89
CA ILE A 5 -34.35 40.04 14.60
C ILE A 5 -34.98 41.44 14.44
N ARG A 6 -34.15 42.48 14.32
CA ARG A 6 -34.59 43.87 14.15
C ARG A 6 -35.35 44.13 12.86
N GLU A 7 -34.95 43.51 11.75
CA GLU A 7 -35.63 43.66 10.46
C GLU A 7 -36.98 42.93 10.46
N HIS A 8 -37.06 41.78 11.14
CA HIS A 8 -38.28 40.99 11.28
C HIS A 8 -39.36 41.73 12.07
N VAL A 9 -39.01 42.41 13.17
CA VAL A 9 -40.00 43.11 13.99
C VAL A 9 -40.53 44.37 13.29
N VAL A 10 -39.70 45.09 12.52
CA VAL A 10 -40.14 46.25 11.74
C VAL A 10 -41.07 45.85 10.61
N THR A 11 -40.75 44.78 9.87
CA THR A 11 -41.56 44.32 8.72
C THR A 11 -42.85 43.59 9.12
N VAL A 12 -42.86 42.88 10.25
CA VAL A 12 -44.03 42.07 10.65
C VAL A 12 -44.96 42.83 11.60
N HIS A 13 -44.44 43.71 12.46
CA HIS A 13 -45.23 44.34 13.52
C HIS A 13 -45.39 45.86 13.35
N ASN A 14 -44.80 46.48 12.32
CA ASN A 14 -44.93 47.92 12.00
C ASN A 14 -44.57 48.88 13.17
N ILE A 15 -43.70 48.44 14.08
CA ILE A 15 -43.22 49.23 15.22
C ILE A 15 -41.94 49.95 14.82
N ASN A 16 -42.06 51.25 14.51
CA ASN A 16 -40.95 52.06 13.98
C ASN A 16 -40.09 52.77 15.05
N LYS A 17 -40.48 52.74 16.34
CA LYS A 17 -39.69 53.32 17.45
C LYS A 17 -39.75 52.44 18.70
N PHE A 18 -38.59 52.16 19.29
CA PHE A 18 -38.46 51.45 20.56
C PHE A 18 -37.89 52.40 21.61
N ASN A 19 -38.65 52.64 22.68
CA ASN A 19 -38.17 53.40 23.83
C ASN A 19 -37.64 52.42 24.90
N TYR A 20 -36.36 52.54 25.21
CA TYR A 20 -35.68 51.75 26.23
C TYR A 20 -35.64 52.56 27.53
N LEU A 21 -36.11 51.98 28.63
CA LEU A 21 -36.11 52.63 29.93
C LEU A 21 -34.93 52.13 30.79
N CYS A 22 -34.26 53.03 31.48
CA CYS A 22 -33.28 52.66 32.51
C CYS A 22 -34.00 52.06 33.71
N GLN A 23 -33.69 50.82 34.09
CA GLN A 23 -34.35 50.17 35.24
C GLN A 23 -34.04 50.82 36.60
N LEU A 24 -33.01 51.66 36.71
CA LEU A 24 -32.64 52.27 37.99
C LEU A 24 -33.33 53.62 38.24
N CYS A 25 -33.69 54.37 37.19
CA CYS A 25 -34.29 55.70 37.33
C CYS A 25 -35.44 55.97 36.33
N SER A 26 -35.86 54.96 35.57
CA SER A 26 -36.96 55.00 34.61
C SER A 26 -36.86 56.07 33.50
N LYS A 27 -35.66 56.58 33.19
CA LYS A 27 -35.46 57.50 32.04
C LYS A 27 -35.50 56.75 30.70
N SER A 28 -36.20 57.31 29.72
CA SER A 28 -36.40 56.77 28.37
C SER A 28 -35.27 57.16 27.42
N TYR A 29 -34.87 56.24 26.53
CA TYR A 29 -33.89 56.46 25.48
C TYR A 29 -34.26 55.68 24.21
N ASP A 30 -33.94 56.25 23.05
CA ASP A 30 -34.39 55.70 21.76
C ASP A 30 -33.50 54.55 21.24
N THR A 31 -32.34 54.31 21.88
CA THR A 31 -31.47 53.18 21.56
C THR A 31 -30.98 52.42 22.79
N ILE A 32 -30.73 51.12 22.61
CA ILE A 32 -30.25 50.23 23.69
C ILE A 32 -28.85 50.61 24.19
N ASN A 33 -28.03 51.22 23.33
CA ASN A 33 -26.67 51.64 23.68
C ASN A 33 -26.70 52.87 24.59
N SER A 34 -27.61 53.81 24.33
CA SER A 34 -27.84 54.97 25.21
C SER A 34 -28.37 54.55 26.59
N VAL A 35 -29.33 53.61 26.66
CA VAL A 35 -29.77 53.05 27.97
C VAL A 35 -28.61 52.38 28.70
N LYS A 36 -27.77 51.60 28.01
CA LYS A 36 -26.63 50.91 28.65
C LYS A 36 -25.59 51.88 29.19
N ALA A 37 -25.22 52.90 28.42
CA ALA A 37 -24.27 53.91 28.85
C ALA A 37 -24.80 54.66 30.09
N HIS A 38 -26.07 55.07 30.05
CA HIS A 38 -26.71 55.72 31.20
C HIS A 38 -26.85 54.78 32.40
N TYR A 39 -27.26 53.53 32.23
CA TYR A 39 -27.43 52.57 33.34
C TYR A 39 -26.14 52.39 34.15
N VAL A 40 -24.98 52.34 33.47
CA VAL A 40 -23.67 52.23 34.15
C VAL A 40 -23.35 53.50 34.95
N ALA A 41 -23.64 54.68 34.41
CA ALA A 41 -23.45 55.95 35.13
C ALA A 41 -24.45 56.10 36.30
N CYS A 42 -25.72 55.79 36.07
CA CYS A 42 -26.81 55.81 37.05
C CYS A 42 -26.52 54.85 38.22
N ARG A 43 -26.01 53.65 37.93
CA ARG A 43 -25.55 52.70 38.94
C ARG A 43 -24.38 53.24 39.77
N ARG A 44 -23.38 53.86 39.13
CA ARG A 44 -22.23 54.45 39.84
C ARG A 44 -22.62 55.63 40.74
N GLN A 45 -23.60 56.44 40.34
CA GLN A 45 -24.12 57.51 41.19
C GLN A 45 -24.90 56.98 42.39
N ARG A 46 -25.66 55.89 42.21
CA ARG A 46 -26.38 55.21 43.30
C ARG A 46 -25.44 54.48 44.27
N ASP A 47 -24.32 53.96 43.77
CA ASP A 47 -23.28 53.30 44.56
C ASP A 47 -22.29 54.30 45.22
N ALA A 48 -22.39 55.61 44.90
CA ALA A 48 -21.54 56.67 45.44
C ALA A 48 -22.21 57.49 46.57
N SER A 49 -23.46 57.17 46.95
CA SER A 49 -24.17 57.79 48.08
C SER A 49 -24.00 57.02 49.40
N SER A 50 -22.86 56.34 49.59
CA SER A 50 -22.47 55.80 50.88
C SER A 50 -20.97 55.99 51.10
N THR A 51 -20.64 56.77 52.15
CA THR A 51 -19.33 56.98 52.81
C THR A 51 -18.38 58.07 52.26
N THR A 52 -18.75 59.32 52.58
CA THR A 52 -18.02 60.42 53.28
C THR A 52 -16.48 60.50 53.25
N ASP A 53 -16.00 61.62 52.66
CA ASP A 53 -15.13 62.71 53.17
C ASP A 53 -13.81 62.38 53.92
N VAL A 54 -12.70 63.12 53.85
CA VAL A 54 -12.46 64.57 53.79
C VAL A 54 -11.08 64.85 53.14
N ALA A 55 -10.94 66.11 52.70
CA ALA A 55 -9.96 66.75 51.85
C ALA A 55 -8.54 67.03 52.38
N THR A 56 -7.65 67.25 51.40
CA THR A 56 -6.56 68.25 51.23
C THR A 56 -5.98 69.02 52.42
N ASN A 57 -4.64 69.20 52.43
CA ASN A 57 -3.99 70.53 52.32
C ASN A 57 -2.47 70.46 52.07
N VAL A 58 -1.96 71.52 51.42
CA VAL A 58 -0.58 71.78 50.95
C VAL A 58 0.07 72.90 51.78
N THR A 59 1.41 73.05 51.67
CA THR A 59 2.35 74.14 52.09
C THR A 59 3.10 73.85 53.40
N SER A 60 4.39 74.18 53.61
CA SER A 60 5.54 74.62 52.80
C SER A 60 6.79 74.65 53.71
N ASN A 61 7.98 74.65 53.10
CA ASN A 61 9.28 75.19 53.58
C ASN A 61 10.19 74.44 54.57
N ASN A 62 11.36 74.10 54.02
CA ASN A 62 12.75 74.35 54.46
C ASN A 62 13.39 73.72 55.71
N GLN A 63 14.65 73.32 55.46
CA GLN A 63 15.83 73.21 56.34
C GLN A 63 16.06 71.93 57.17
N LEU A 64 17.01 71.13 56.64
CA LEU A 64 18.21 70.57 57.28
C LEU A 64 18.29 70.53 58.82
N ALA A 65 18.46 69.34 59.42
CA ALA A 65 19.69 68.94 60.13
C ALA A 65 19.61 67.51 60.75
N VAL A 66 20.50 66.63 60.25
CA VAL A 66 21.50 65.80 60.98
C VAL A 66 21.06 64.81 62.09
N ASN A 67 21.20 63.51 61.74
CA ASN A 67 21.80 62.36 62.46
C ASN A 67 21.24 61.91 63.84
N ASN A 68 21.24 60.63 64.26
CA ASN A 68 21.99 59.42 63.88
C ASN A 68 21.22 58.18 64.41
N ASN A 69 21.09 57.11 63.61
CA ASN A 69 21.55 55.75 63.96
C ASN A 69 21.20 54.71 62.85
N GLN A 70 22.23 53.93 62.53
CA GLN A 70 22.43 52.92 61.46
C GLN A 70 21.28 51.88 61.34
N VAL A 71 20.59 51.65 60.22
CA VAL A 71 20.92 51.26 58.83
C VAL A 71 21.22 49.76 58.65
N ILE A 72 20.18 49.01 58.24
CA ILE A 72 20.25 47.84 57.35
C ILE A 72 19.53 48.26 56.05
N LEU A 73 20.28 48.44 54.96
CA LEU A 73 19.78 48.91 53.66
C LEU A 73 18.79 47.92 53.00
N ARG A 74 17.61 48.42 52.61
CA ARG A 74 16.67 47.76 51.70
C ARG A 74 16.49 48.64 50.46
N ASN A 75 16.73 48.09 49.28
CA ASN A 75 16.64 48.85 48.03
C ASN A 75 15.17 49.24 47.71
N PRO A 76 14.88 50.53 47.41
CA PRO A 76 13.56 50.97 47.00
C PRO A 76 13.20 50.48 45.59
N LEU A 77 11.90 50.26 45.34
CA LEU A 77 11.39 49.94 44.01
C LEU A 77 11.29 51.24 43.20
N GLN A 78 11.83 51.25 41.98
CA GLN A 78 11.81 52.42 41.09
C GLN A 78 11.01 52.16 39.82
N CYS A 79 10.33 53.22 39.33
CA CYS A 79 9.61 53.19 38.07
C CYS A 79 10.59 53.27 36.89
N ILE A 80 10.64 52.22 36.06
CA ILE A 80 11.59 52.07 34.95
C ILE A 80 11.36 53.12 33.85
N GLU A 81 10.12 53.57 33.66
CA GLU A 81 9.73 54.54 32.63
C GLU A 81 10.05 55.99 33.01
N CYS A 82 10.24 56.28 34.30
CA CYS A 82 10.51 57.65 34.77
C CYS A 82 11.99 58.05 34.66
N GLN A 83 12.92 57.09 34.51
CA GLN A 83 14.40 57.22 34.43
C GLN A 83 15.09 58.47 35.02
N MET A 84 14.55 59.05 36.09
CA MET A 84 15.20 60.04 36.95
C MET A 84 14.81 59.72 38.39
N LYS A 85 15.81 59.72 39.27
CA LYS A 85 15.82 59.21 40.65
C LYS A 85 14.91 59.97 41.63
N GLN A 86 13.65 60.26 41.28
CA GLN A 86 12.78 61.15 42.07
C GLN A 86 11.53 60.49 42.65
N VAL A 87 11.27 59.19 42.43
CA VAL A 87 10.16 58.49 43.11
C VAL A 87 10.58 57.09 43.57
N ASP A 88 10.88 56.98 44.87
CA ASP A 88 11.20 55.72 45.53
C ASP A 88 9.93 55.15 46.19
N PHE A 89 9.56 53.92 45.81
CA PHE A 89 8.40 53.23 46.39
C PHE A 89 8.85 52.24 47.47
N CYS A 90 8.18 52.26 48.63
CA CYS A 90 8.47 51.37 49.75
C CYS A 90 8.18 49.91 49.37
N ALA A 91 9.14 49.01 49.59
CA ALA A 91 9.11 47.62 49.13
C ALA A 91 7.94 46.78 49.66
N LYS A 92 7.23 47.23 50.71
CA LYS A 92 6.06 46.53 51.25
C LYS A 92 4.75 46.86 50.51
N ASP A 93 4.70 47.92 49.71
CA ASP A 93 3.44 48.41 49.14
C ASP A 93 3.53 48.61 47.61
N THR A 94 3.49 47.49 46.88
CA THR A 94 3.49 47.47 45.40
C THR A 94 2.30 48.22 44.79
N LYS A 95 1.26 48.52 45.58
CA LYS A 95 0.10 49.31 45.16
C LYS A 95 0.50 50.73 44.75
N ALA A 96 1.46 51.35 45.42
CA ALA A 96 1.87 52.72 45.11
C ALA A 96 2.55 52.80 43.74
N LEU A 97 3.47 51.86 43.43
CA LEU A 97 4.09 51.74 42.11
C LEU A 97 3.08 51.41 41.00
N VAL A 98 2.13 50.51 41.27
CA VAL A 98 1.06 50.16 40.30
C VAL A 98 0.12 51.35 40.05
N THR A 99 -0.21 52.12 41.08
CA THR A 99 -1.05 53.32 40.94
C THR A 99 -0.31 54.42 40.18
N HIS A 100 0.98 54.60 40.45
CA HIS A 100 1.85 55.49 39.68
C HIS A 100 1.95 55.08 38.20
N MET A 101 2.22 53.80 37.90
CA MET A 101 2.24 53.28 36.53
C MET A 101 0.90 53.48 35.81
N ARG A 102 -0.21 53.27 36.51
CA ARG A 102 -1.56 53.42 35.95
C ARG A 102 -1.93 54.88 35.67
N THR A 103 -1.35 55.84 36.40
CA THR A 103 -1.70 57.26 36.31
C THR A 103 -0.73 58.06 35.43
N LYS A 104 0.58 57.80 35.54
CA LYS A 104 1.63 58.55 34.83
C LYS A 104 2.13 57.85 33.56
N HIS A 105 2.05 56.52 33.50
CA HIS A 105 2.48 55.70 32.37
C HIS A 105 1.36 54.80 31.86
N ALA A 106 0.15 55.35 31.73
CA ALA A 106 -1.06 54.56 31.43
C ALA A 106 -0.92 53.70 30.16
N ALA A 107 -0.22 54.19 29.13
CA ALA A 107 0.06 53.42 27.91
C ALA A 107 0.99 52.22 28.17
N ALA A 108 2.13 52.41 28.84
CA ALA A 108 3.04 51.33 29.23
C ALA A 108 2.39 50.36 30.24
N TYR A 109 1.53 50.85 31.12
CA TYR A 109 0.74 50.02 32.04
C TYR A 109 -0.31 49.18 31.30
N GLU A 110 -1.03 49.73 30.33
CA GLU A 110 -1.94 48.97 29.46
C GLU A 110 -1.18 48.00 28.52
N GLU A 111 0.01 48.37 28.04
CA GLU A 111 0.91 47.49 27.27
C GLU A 111 1.37 46.30 28.15
N SER A 112 1.75 46.56 29.41
CA SER A 112 2.12 45.52 30.38
C SER A 112 0.93 44.60 30.74
N LYS A 113 -0.31 45.10 30.66
CA LYS A 113 -1.53 44.30 30.76
C LYS A 113 -1.83 43.47 29.51
N LYS A 114 -1.44 43.90 28.31
CA LYS A 114 -1.50 43.04 27.11
C LYS A 114 -0.55 41.84 27.25
N VAL A 115 0.54 42.01 28.00
CA VAL A 115 1.46 40.95 28.43
C VAL A 115 0.94 40.17 29.65
N ALA A 116 -0.16 40.59 30.29
CA ALA A 116 -0.78 39.85 31.39
C ALA A 116 -1.23 38.48 30.90
N THR A 117 -0.42 37.49 31.28
CA THR A 117 -0.61 36.04 31.18
C THR A 117 -2.01 35.66 30.70
N LYS A 118 -2.10 35.26 29.42
CA LYS A 118 -3.10 34.28 29.02
C LYS A 118 -3.03 33.18 30.07
N ARG A 119 -4.06 33.00 30.91
CA ARG A 119 -4.14 31.85 31.83
C ARG A 119 -4.22 30.60 30.95
N VAL A 120 -3.07 30.09 30.53
CA VAL A 120 -2.99 28.83 29.80
C VAL A 120 -3.25 27.75 30.83
N ALA A 121 -4.24 26.90 30.60
CA ALA A 121 -4.52 25.77 31.47
C ALA A 121 -3.28 24.87 31.56
N TRP A 122 -3.09 24.19 32.68
CA TRP A 122 -2.13 23.08 32.77
C TRP A 122 -2.66 21.90 31.96
N SER A 123 -1.77 21.26 31.21
CA SER A 123 -2.04 19.99 30.55
C SER A 123 -1.58 18.82 31.45
N PRO A 124 -2.20 17.63 31.33
CA PRO A 124 -1.78 16.46 32.09
C PRO A 124 -0.29 16.13 31.92
N ASP A 125 0.25 16.29 30.70
CA ASP A 125 1.66 16.08 30.41
C ASP A 125 2.58 17.08 31.14
N GLU A 126 2.14 18.34 31.33
CA GLU A 126 2.88 19.32 32.11
C GLU A 126 2.95 18.92 33.59
N ASP A 127 1.87 18.37 34.15
CA ASP A 127 1.84 17.90 35.53
C ASP A 127 2.71 16.67 35.73
N GLN A 128 2.68 15.74 34.78
CA GLN A 128 3.52 14.54 34.76
C GLN A 128 5.00 14.92 34.77
N ILE A 129 5.41 15.80 33.84
CA ILE A 129 6.81 16.24 33.73
C ILE A 129 7.23 17.02 34.97
N LEU A 130 6.37 17.87 35.51
CA LEU A 130 6.66 18.61 36.73
C LEU A 130 6.84 17.66 37.93
N ALA A 131 5.99 16.64 38.07
CA ALA A 131 6.08 15.66 39.14
C ALA A 131 7.33 14.78 39.02
N GLU A 132 7.68 14.32 37.81
CA GLU A 132 8.91 13.57 37.54
C GLU A 132 10.17 14.37 37.87
N LEU A 133 10.20 15.66 37.48
CA LEU A 133 11.30 16.55 37.85
C LEU A 133 11.39 16.73 39.38
N GLU A 134 10.24 16.86 40.06
CA GLU A 134 10.20 16.98 41.52
C GLU A 134 10.71 15.71 42.22
N VAL A 135 10.37 14.53 41.70
CA VAL A 135 10.87 13.23 42.18
C VAL A 135 12.39 13.12 41.97
N LYS A 136 12.89 13.46 40.78
CA LYS A 136 14.34 13.47 40.49
C LYS A 136 15.13 14.43 41.39
N LEU A 137 14.53 15.57 41.75
CA LEU A 137 15.14 16.60 42.58
C LEU A 137 14.94 16.38 44.09
N LYS A 138 14.29 15.30 44.51
CA LYS A 138 13.89 15.02 45.91
C LYS A 138 15.07 14.86 46.87
N LYS A 139 16.28 14.60 46.36
CA LYS A 139 17.55 14.54 47.14
C LYS A 139 18.07 15.93 47.57
N MET A 140 17.44 17.04 47.16
CA MET A 140 17.87 18.41 47.53
C MET A 140 17.15 18.96 48.77
N GLN A 141 17.80 19.90 49.48
CA GLN A 141 17.20 20.61 50.61
C GLN A 141 15.90 21.35 50.23
N LYS A 142 14.86 21.28 51.09
CA LYS A 142 13.50 21.82 50.86
C LYS A 142 13.47 23.30 50.41
N GLY A 143 14.46 24.11 50.81
CA GLY A 143 14.54 25.54 50.46
C GLY A 143 14.92 25.83 49.01
N GLN A 144 15.66 24.94 48.34
CA GLN A 144 16.16 25.13 46.97
C GLN A 144 15.33 24.40 45.90
N LEU A 145 14.56 23.38 46.29
CA LEU A 145 13.76 22.53 45.41
C LEU A 145 12.83 23.33 44.48
N LEU A 146 12.02 24.25 45.02
CA LEU A 146 11.07 25.02 44.21
C LEU A 146 11.77 25.89 43.17
N SER A 147 12.87 26.54 43.54
CA SER A 147 13.63 27.39 42.62
C SER A 147 14.27 26.57 41.50
N ARG A 148 14.82 25.39 41.81
CA ARG A 148 15.40 24.50 40.80
C ARG A 148 14.33 23.87 39.91
N LEU A 149 13.20 23.47 40.48
CA LEU A 149 12.05 22.92 39.74
C LEU A 149 11.53 23.92 38.69
N VAL A 150 11.45 25.21 39.04
CA VAL A 150 11.06 26.27 38.09
C VAL A 150 12.06 26.38 36.94
N VAL A 151 13.36 26.30 37.24
CA VAL A 151 14.42 26.36 36.21
C VAL A 151 14.32 25.15 35.27
N GLU A 152 14.28 23.93 35.81
CA GLU A 152 14.25 22.70 35.01
C GLU A 152 12.95 22.55 34.21
N TYR A 153 11.80 22.91 34.80
CA TYR A 153 10.53 22.95 34.09
C TYR A 153 10.57 23.95 32.93
N ASN A 154 11.05 25.18 33.17
CA ASN A 154 11.08 26.20 32.13
C ASN A 154 12.10 25.87 31.02
N LYS A 155 13.18 25.14 31.30
CA LYS A 155 14.05 24.58 30.25
C LYS A 155 13.27 23.62 29.34
N CYS A 156 12.48 22.71 29.93
CA CYS A 156 11.62 21.80 29.17
C CYS A 156 10.55 22.55 28.36
N ALA A 157 9.94 23.58 28.95
CA ALA A 157 8.94 24.41 28.30
C ALA A 157 9.50 25.19 27.10
N VAL A 158 10.69 25.79 27.25
CA VAL A 158 11.37 26.51 26.16
C VAL A 158 11.73 25.56 25.02
N LYS A 159 12.34 24.41 25.32
CA LYS A 159 12.70 23.38 24.31
C LYS A 159 11.48 22.91 23.52
N SER A 160 10.32 22.82 24.19
CA SER A 160 9.07 22.36 23.59
C SER A 160 8.19 23.47 23.00
N LYS A 161 8.65 24.73 23.03
CA LYS A 161 7.83 25.91 22.69
C LYS A 161 6.47 25.90 23.42
N ALA A 162 6.46 25.38 24.64
CA ALA A 162 5.34 25.41 25.57
C ALA A 162 5.41 26.66 26.47
N PRO A 163 4.31 27.04 27.15
CA PRO A 163 4.32 28.23 28.01
C PRO A 163 5.19 28.00 29.26
N SER A 164 6.13 28.92 29.50
CA SER A 164 6.86 28.98 30.77
C SER A 164 5.91 29.27 31.94
N ARG A 165 6.21 28.73 33.12
CA ARG A 165 5.41 28.88 34.34
C ARG A 165 6.20 29.67 35.39
N SER A 166 5.51 30.60 36.06
CA SER A 166 6.09 31.37 37.15
C SER A 166 6.27 30.49 38.40
N LYS A 167 7.13 30.93 39.32
CA LYS A 167 7.35 30.27 40.62
C LYS A 167 6.04 30.09 41.39
N ASP A 168 5.18 31.10 41.38
CA ASP A 168 3.87 31.03 42.04
C ASP A 168 2.92 30.06 41.34
N ALA A 169 2.90 30.02 40.01
CA ALA A 169 2.05 29.07 39.27
C ALA A 169 2.40 27.61 39.59
N ILE A 170 3.70 27.29 39.62
CA ILE A 170 4.20 25.97 40.01
C ILE A 170 3.88 25.68 41.49
N ARG A 171 4.09 26.66 42.38
CA ARG A 171 3.76 26.51 43.81
C ARG A 171 2.28 26.20 44.02
N THR A 172 1.39 26.92 43.34
CA THR A 172 -0.06 26.71 43.43
C THR A 172 -0.46 25.36 42.83
N ARG A 173 0.07 24.95 41.67
CA ARG A 173 -0.26 23.64 41.07
C ARG A 173 0.15 22.48 41.98
N ARG A 174 1.33 22.56 42.62
CA ARG A 174 1.82 21.57 43.60
C ARG A 174 0.93 21.39 44.83
N GLN A 175 0.11 22.39 45.16
CA GLN A 175 -0.81 22.31 46.30
C GLN A 175 -2.10 21.55 45.99
N GLN A 176 -2.44 21.39 44.72
CA GLN A 176 -3.69 20.77 44.28
C GLN A 176 -3.69 19.26 44.53
N HIS A 177 -4.87 18.73 44.84
CA HIS A 177 -5.04 17.33 45.23
C HIS A 177 -4.62 16.36 44.11
N GLU A 178 -5.05 16.62 42.87
CA GLU A 178 -4.71 15.84 41.68
C GLU A 178 -3.19 15.67 41.51
N TYR A 179 -2.43 16.77 41.60
CA TYR A 179 -0.97 16.73 41.48
C TYR A 179 -0.32 15.95 42.62
N LYS A 180 -0.81 16.10 43.86
CA LYS A 180 -0.29 15.36 45.01
C LYS A 180 -0.52 13.85 44.90
N LEU A 181 -1.67 13.44 44.35
CA LEU A 181 -1.94 12.03 44.06
C LEU A 181 -0.95 11.50 43.01
N LEU A 182 -0.75 12.25 41.93
CA LEU A 182 0.22 11.90 40.88
C LEU A 182 1.63 11.75 41.45
N LEU A 183 2.08 12.74 42.22
CA LEU A 183 3.39 12.73 42.85
C LEU A 183 3.57 11.54 43.81
N ARG A 184 2.55 11.18 44.59
CA ARG A 184 2.58 9.99 45.46
C ARG A 184 2.67 8.71 44.64
N SER A 185 1.90 8.59 43.56
CA SER A 185 1.93 7.40 42.69
C SER A 185 3.31 7.16 42.06
N LEU A 186 3.98 8.23 41.61
CA LEU A 186 5.34 8.17 41.07
C LEU A 186 6.38 7.83 42.14
N GLN A 187 6.19 8.32 43.37
CA GLN A 187 7.07 8.00 44.48
C GLN A 187 6.92 6.54 44.94
N SER A 188 5.71 5.98 44.91
CA SER A 188 5.50 4.56 45.19
C SER A 188 6.06 3.64 44.11
N GLN A 189 6.05 4.06 42.84
CA GLN A 189 6.66 3.30 41.73
C GLN A 189 8.19 3.23 41.84
N GLN A 190 8.86 4.25 42.40
CA GLN A 190 10.30 4.18 42.68
C GLN A 190 10.65 3.29 43.87
N LEU A 191 9.80 3.24 44.90
CA LEU A 191 10.04 2.41 46.08
C LEU A 191 9.91 0.90 45.80
N SER A 192 9.15 0.49 44.77
CA SER A 192 9.09 -0.91 44.32
C SER A 192 10.29 -1.33 43.47
N ASP A 193 10.99 -0.38 42.83
CA ASP A 193 12.24 -0.66 42.10
C ASP A 193 13.46 -0.67 43.03
N ASP A 194 13.39 -0.03 44.21
CA ASP A 194 14.48 0.06 45.19
C ASP A 194 14.41 -1.01 46.32
N SER A 195 13.34 -1.80 46.44
CA SER A 195 13.13 -2.73 47.58
C SER A 195 13.65 -4.17 47.39
N GLU A 196 14.49 -4.43 46.37
CA GLU A 196 15.22 -5.71 46.23
C GLU A 196 16.67 -5.65 46.75
N CYS A 197 17.03 -4.66 47.56
CA CYS A 197 18.34 -4.67 48.22
C CYS A 197 18.32 -4.10 49.66
N SER A 198 18.76 -4.98 50.58
CA SER A 198 19.21 -4.77 51.96
C SER A 198 18.09 -4.61 53.02
N ASP A 199 18.12 -5.25 54.20
CA ASP A 199 19.22 -5.59 55.11
C ASP A 199 18.95 -6.86 55.95
N SER A 200 20.03 -7.54 56.37
CA SER A 200 20.18 -7.95 57.79
C SER A 200 21.65 -8.18 58.14
N ASP A 201 22.16 -7.36 59.06
CA ASP A 201 23.49 -7.42 59.67
C ASP A 201 23.77 -8.72 60.47
N ILE A 202 25.04 -9.14 60.56
CA ILE A 202 25.84 -9.25 61.82
C ILE A 202 27.21 -9.96 61.60
N SER A 203 28.26 -9.20 61.95
CA SER A 203 29.60 -9.54 62.50
C SER A 203 30.63 -10.47 61.81
N SER A 204 31.78 -9.84 61.54
CA SER A 204 33.17 -10.21 61.91
C SER A 204 34.06 -11.05 60.97
N SER A 205 35.24 -10.46 60.72
CA SER A 205 36.57 -11.04 60.44
C SER A 205 37.07 -11.18 58.97
N ASN A 206 38.12 -10.38 58.72
CA ASN A 206 39.36 -10.59 57.96
C ASN A 206 39.41 -11.06 56.48
N ASN A 207 40.01 -10.17 55.69
CA ASN A 207 41.06 -10.35 54.65
C ASN A 207 40.76 -11.01 53.28
N ASN A 208 40.87 -10.12 52.27
CA ASN A 208 41.48 -10.27 50.93
C ASN A 208 40.74 -11.06 49.81
N PRO A 209 41.03 -10.69 48.53
CA PRO A 209 40.01 -10.57 47.49
C PRO A 209 39.89 -11.84 46.64
N VAL A 210 38.65 -12.24 46.33
CA VAL A 210 38.37 -13.31 45.37
C VAL A 210 37.37 -12.77 44.34
N THR A 211 37.82 -12.78 43.09
CA THR A 211 37.01 -12.71 41.88
C THR A 211 35.81 -13.66 41.95
N THR A 212 34.59 -13.14 41.95
CA THR A 212 33.38 -13.96 41.83
C THR A 212 32.52 -13.53 40.64
N THR A 213 32.42 -14.50 39.74
CA THR A 213 31.52 -14.69 38.61
C THR A 213 30.07 -14.32 38.88
N HIS A 214 29.47 -13.57 37.95
CA HIS A 214 28.02 -13.39 37.84
C HIS A 214 27.35 -14.66 37.28
N ASN A 215 26.48 -15.28 38.07
CA ASN A 215 25.51 -16.27 37.62
C ASN A 215 24.12 -15.85 38.13
N VAL A 216 23.29 -15.31 37.24
CA VAL A 216 21.83 -15.57 37.22
C VAL A 216 21.37 -15.47 35.77
N THR A 217 21.13 -16.62 35.14
CA THR A 217 20.29 -16.77 33.95
C THR A 217 19.27 -17.86 34.27
N PRO A 218 17.98 -17.72 33.91
CA PRO A 218 17.15 -18.88 33.68
C PRO A 218 17.59 -19.45 32.32
N THR A 219 18.64 -20.26 32.33
CA THR A 219 19.00 -21.11 31.20
C THR A 219 18.05 -22.30 31.18
N PRO A 220 17.64 -22.80 29.99
CA PRO A 220 17.07 -24.15 29.90
C PRO A 220 18.12 -25.12 30.46
N ASP A 221 17.68 -26.11 31.23
CA ASP A 221 18.53 -27.15 31.79
C ASP A 221 19.42 -27.75 30.65
N PRO A 222 20.75 -27.86 30.80
CA PRO A 222 21.65 -28.40 29.75
C PRO A 222 21.23 -29.77 29.21
N SER A 223 20.43 -30.51 29.99
CA SER A 223 19.79 -31.78 29.64
C SER A 223 18.81 -31.68 28.45
N ASP A 224 18.06 -30.58 28.30
CA ASP A 224 17.03 -30.40 27.26
C ASP A 224 17.61 -30.06 25.88
N VAL A 225 18.71 -29.31 25.85
CA VAL A 225 19.43 -28.94 24.61
C VAL A 225 20.04 -30.18 23.94
N GLY A 226 20.67 -31.04 24.74
CA GLY A 226 21.23 -32.31 24.26
C GLY A 226 20.16 -33.21 23.64
N LEU A 227 18.99 -33.29 24.27
CA LEU A 227 17.85 -34.08 23.80
C LEU A 227 17.32 -33.60 22.45
N LEU A 228 17.27 -32.29 22.23
CA LEU A 228 16.77 -31.69 20.99
C LEU A 228 17.70 -31.97 19.80
N ILE A 229 19.00 -31.81 20.00
CA ILE A 229 20.02 -32.11 18.99
C ILE A 229 20.03 -33.62 18.70
N GLN A 230 19.86 -34.45 19.73
CA GLN A 230 19.75 -35.90 19.59
C GLN A 230 18.55 -36.30 18.73
N LYS A 231 17.38 -35.69 18.93
CA LYS A 231 16.20 -35.90 18.06
C LYS A 231 16.46 -35.50 16.60
N ILE A 232 17.21 -34.42 16.37
CA ILE A 232 17.61 -34.02 15.01
C ILE A 232 18.55 -35.06 14.40
N ARG A 233 19.54 -35.58 15.16
CA ARG A 233 20.43 -36.64 14.70
C ARG A 233 19.68 -37.93 14.35
N GLU A 234 18.78 -38.38 15.23
CA GLU A 234 17.92 -39.54 14.98
C GLU A 234 17.05 -39.36 13.74
N SER A 235 16.55 -38.14 13.53
CA SER A 235 15.83 -37.79 12.30
C SER A 235 16.74 -37.86 11.08
N VAL A 236 17.96 -37.31 11.13
CA VAL A 236 18.91 -37.39 9.99
C VAL A 236 19.29 -38.83 9.68
N ASP A 237 19.56 -39.66 10.70
CA ASP A 237 19.83 -41.10 10.55
C ASP A 237 18.64 -41.82 9.90
N SER A 238 17.42 -41.53 10.36
CA SER A 238 16.20 -42.07 9.76
C SER A 238 16.03 -41.64 8.30
N ILE A 239 16.34 -40.39 7.95
CA ILE A 239 16.24 -39.85 6.59
C ILE A 239 17.22 -40.55 5.65
N VAL A 240 18.47 -40.74 6.09
CA VAL A 240 19.52 -41.38 5.28
C VAL A 240 19.20 -42.86 5.01
N LYS A 241 18.55 -43.54 5.95
CA LYS A 241 18.09 -44.94 5.82
C LYS A 241 16.93 -45.13 4.84
N ILE A 242 16.31 -44.05 4.32
CA ILE A 242 15.23 -44.14 3.34
C ILE A 242 15.79 -44.59 1.99
N ALA A 243 15.45 -45.82 1.57
CA ALA A 243 15.97 -46.47 0.36
C ALA A 243 15.75 -45.70 -0.98
N ASN A 244 14.85 -44.71 -1.00
CA ASN A 244 14.49 -43.94 -2.19
C ASN A 244 15.08 -42.51 -2.23
N LEU A 245 15.92 -42.12 -1.27
CA LEU A 245 16.56 -40.80 -1.27
C LEU A 245 17.79 -40.81 -2.21
N LYS A 246 17.83 -39.88 -3.18
CA LYS A 246 18.97 -39.74 -4.10
C LYS A 246 20.01 -38.79 -3.49
N LEU A 247 20.81 -39.29 -2.55
CA LEU A 247 21.93 -38.56 -1.96
C LEU A 247 23.22 -38.85 -2.72
N ASN A 248 24.07 -37.83 -2.89
CA ASN A 248 25.44 -38.04 -3.34
C ASN A 248 26.37 -38.41 -2.17
N THR A 249 27.58 -38.85 -2.50
CA THR A 249 28.57 -39.33 -1.54
C THR A 249 28.96 -38.27 -0.51
N ASN A 250 29.15 -37.02 -0.93
CA ASN A 250 29.47 -35.92 -0.03
C ASN A 250 28.33 -35.64 0.97
N MET A 251 27.07 -35.69 0.53
CA MET A 251 25.93 -35.51 1.42
C MET A 251 25.75 -36.67 2.41
N LEU A 252 26.02 -37.91 1.97
CA LEU A 252 26.02 -39.08 2.84
C LEU A 252 27.14 -38.99 3.90
N ASN A 253 28.34 -38.59 3.49
CA ASN A 253 29.47 -38.37 4.40
C ASN A 253 29.18 -37.22 5.38
N ALA A 254 28.54 -36.13 4.93
CA ALA A 254 28.11 -35.04 5.81
C ALA A 254 27.12 -35.53 6.88
N ALA A 255 26.14 -36.35 6.48
CA ALA A 255 25.17 -36.91 7.41
C ALA A 255 25.84 -37.85 8.42
N ASN A 256 26.71 -38.75 7.96
CA ASN A 256 27.44 -39.66 8.84
C ASN A 256 28.34 -38.91 9.83
N ALA A 257 29.07 -37.89 9.38
CA ALA A 257 29.89 -37.05 10.25
C ALA A 257 29.05 -36.34 11.33
N PHE A 258 27.85 -35.87 10.97
CA PHE A 258 26.91 -35.24 11.92
C PHE A 258 26.31 -36.24 12.93
N ILE A 259 26.00 -37.47 12.49
CA ILE A 259 25.44 -38.54 13.32
C ILE A 259 26.50 -39.07 14.29
N ASN A 260 27.69 -39.38 13.79
CA ASN A 260 28.78 -40.02 14.53
C ASN A 260 29.64 -39.04 15.35
N GLN A 261 29.46 -37.73 15.14
CA GLN A 261 30.25 -36.66 15.78
C GLN A 261 31.75 -36.76 15.44
N ASP A 262 32.07 -36.96 14.16
CA ASP A 262 33.45 -37.04 13.70
C ASP A 262 34.16 -35.67 13.80
N ASN A 263 34.98 -35.47 14.82
CA ASN A 263 35.65 -34.19 15.12
C ASN A 263 36.63 -33.69 14.02
N GLY A 264 36.99 -34.53 13.05
CA GLY A 264 37.91 -34.20 11.95
C GLY A 264 37.23 -33.77 10.65
N ILE A 265 35.89 -33.84 10.56
CA ILE A 265 35.13 -33.62 9.32
C ILE A 265 34.04 -32.58 9.60
N ASP A 266 34.04 -31.46 8.87
CA ASP A 266 32.98 -30.45 8.98
C ASP A 266 31.73 -30.86 8.17
N PRO A 267 30.60 -31.19 8.82
CA PRO A 267 29.36 -31.54 8.13
C PRO A 267 28.79 -30.40 7.29
N LEU A 268 29.02 -29.13 7.69
CA LEU A 268 28.53 -27.97 6.94
C LEU A 268 29.24 -27.87 5.60
N GLU A 269 30.58 -27.99 5.60
CA GLU A 269 31.38 -27.94 4.38
C GLU A 269 31.02 -29.08 3.41
N LEU A 270 30.95 -30.32 3.89
CA LEU A 270 30.59 -31.46 3.06
C LEU A 270 29.18 -31.36 2.48
N SER A 271 28.20 -30.88 3.28
CA SER A 271 26.83 -30.68 2.80
C SER A 271 26.78 -29.66 1.66
N MET A 272 27.60 -28.60 1.72
CA MET A 272 27.67 -27.60 0.65
C MET A 272 28.34 -28.16 -0.61
N ARG A 273 29.46 -28.88 -0.46
CA ARG A 273 30.14 -29.55 -1.59
C ARG A 273 29.19 -30.50 -2.34
N GLY A 274 28.40 -31.29 -1.59
CA GLY A 274 27.36 -32.15 -2.17
C GLY A 274 26.30 -31.35 -2.94
N ILE A 275 25.86 -30.20 -2.43
CA ILE A 275 24.92 -29.34 -3.16
C ILE A 275 25.54 -28.78 -4.46
N GLU A 276 26.79 -28.33 -4.40
CA GLU A 276 27.50 -27.76 -5.56
C GLU A 276 27.70 -28.78 -6.68
N GLU A 277 28.06 -30.02 -6.34
CA GLU A 277 28.23 -31.13 -7.29
C GLU A 277 26.93 -31.46 -8.03
N ASP A 278 25.80 -31.53 -7.32
CA ASP A 278 24.51 -31.82 -7.94
C ASP A 278 24.04 -30.68 -8.85
N VAL A 279 24.23 -29.43 -8.42
CA VAL A 279 23.93 -28.26 -9.25
C VAL A 279 24.79 -28.27 -10.51
N LYS A 280 26.08 -28.58 -10.39
CA LYS A 280 26.99 -28.71 -11.53
C LYS A 280 26.52 -29.81 -12.48
N ALA A 281 26.19 -30.99 -11.96
CA ALA A 281 25.68 -32.10 -12.76
C ALA A 281 24.37 -31.77 -13.51
N ILE A 282 23.49 -30.95 -12.90
CA ILE A 282 22.26 -30.46 -13.57
C ILE A 282 22.63 -29.51 -14.72
N ARG A 283 23.55 -28.56 -14.50
CA ARG A 283 23.98 -27.60 -15.53
C ARG A 283 24.66 -28.29 -16.71
N ASP A 284 25.53 -29.26 -16.42
CA ASP A 284 26.24 -30.04 -17.45
C ASP A 284 25.24 -30.83 -18.33
N LYS A 285 24.17 -31.37 -17.75
CA LYS A 285 23.06 -32.01 -18.50
C LYS A 285 22.25 -31.03 -19.35
N GLU A 286 22.15 -29.76 -18.98
CA GLU A 286 21.42 -28.75 -19.77
C GLU A 286 22.24 -28.21 -20.95
N LEU A 287 23.57 -28.10 -20.79
CA LEU A 287 24.49 -27.68 -21.86
C LEU A 287 24.57 -28.68 -23.01
N GLN A 288 24.23 -29.95 -22.78
CA GLN A 288 24.18 -31.00 -23.79
C GLN A 288 22.92 -30.97 -24.69
N LYS A 289 22.01 -29.99 -24.53
CA LYS A 289 20.83 -29.83 -25.41
C LYS A 289 21.13 -28.91 -26.62
N PRO A 290 20.81 -29.31 -27.86
CA PRO A 290 21.13 -28.52 -29.06
C PRO A 290 20.38 -27.19 -29.08
N THR A 291 21.11 -26.08 -29.11
CA THR A 291 20.58 -24.72 -29.16
C THR A 291 20.30 -24.31 -30.60
N ARG A 292 19.04 -23.93 -30.91
CA ARG A 292 18.66 -23.33 -32.20
C ARG A 292 19.18 -21.89 -32.28
N SER A 293 20.02 -21.62 -33.29
CA SER A 293 20.54 -20.30 -33.64
C SER A 293 19.43 -19.37 -34.15
N ALA A 294 19.39 -18.14 -33.63
CA ALA A 294 18.49 -17.09 -34.10
C ALA A 294 18.99 -16.48 -35.44
N PRO A 295 18.12 -16.09 -36.38
CA PRO A 295 18.54 -15.47 -37.62
C PRO A 295 18.92 -14.01 -37.42
N SER A 296 20.12 -13.62 -37.86
CA SER A 296 20.56 -12.25 -38.01
C SER A 296 20.05 -11.67 -39.33
N SER A 297 19.20 -10.66 -39.29
CA SER A 297 18.79 -9.89 -40.48
C SER A 297 19.29 -8.45 -40.41
N THR A 298 20.31 -8.14 -41.20
CA THR A 298 20.75 -6.78 -41.56
C THR A 298 20.11 -6.37 -42.87
N SER A 299 19.44 -5.21 -42.92
CA SER A 299 19.11 -4.53 -44.17
C SER A 299 19.10 -3.01 -43.98
N SER A 300 19.92 -2.33 -44.77
CA SER A 300 20.19 -0.89 -44.76
C SER A 300 19.58 -0.14 -45.96
N GLY A 301 19.19 1.11 -45.75
CA GLY A 301 18.94 2.15 -46.77
C GLY A 301 17.48 2.24 -47.29
N LYS A 302 16.84 3.38 -47.57
CA LYS A 302 17.15 4.82 -47.61
C LYS A 302 15.83 5.61 -47.45
N SER A 303 15.92 6.90 -47.11
CA SER A 303 15.08 8.03 -47.62
C SER A 303 14.78 9.09 -46.56
N THR A 304 15.48 10.21 -46.69
CA THR A 304 15.35 11.46 -45.94
C THR A 304 14.18 12.29 -46.47
N ARG A 305 12.96 11.97 -46.02
CA ARG A 305 11.86 12.96 -45.95
C ARG A 305 11.13 12.85 -44.62
N ASN A 306 11.24 13.91 -43.82
CA ASN A 306 10.62 14.18 -42.53
C ASN A 306 11.35 13.62 -41.29
N ALA A 307 12.38 14.33 -40.82
CA ALA A 307 13.00 14.14 -39.50
C ALA A 307 11.96 14.02 -38.36
N LYS A 308 10.91 14.85 -38.40
CA LYS A 308 9.78 14.78 -37.45
C LYS A 308 8.98 13.48 -37.55
N ARG A 309 8.81 12.89 -38.75
CA ARG A 309 8.13 11.58 -38.93
C ARG A 309 9.03 10.44 -38.45
N LEU A 310 10.32 10.52 -38.75
CA LEU A 310 11.31 9.53 -38.30
C LEU A 310 11.44 9.53 -36.77
N GLU A 311 11.47 10.70 -36.15
CA GLU A 311 11.48 10.83 -34.69
C GLU A 311 10.18 10.31 -34.05
N LYS A 312 9.02 10.59 -34.66
CA LYS A 312 7.74 9.99 -34.24
C LYS A 312 7.76 8.47 -34.35
N LEU A 313 8.36 7.90 -35.40
CA LEU A 313 8.49 6.46 -35.61
C LEU A 313 9.51 5.82 -34.65
N LYS A 314 10.66 6.47 -34.40
CA LYS A 314 11.64 6.04 -33.40
C LYS A 314 11.03 6.00 -32.00
N LYS A 315 10.31 7.05 -31.61
CA LYS A 315 9.61 7.11 -30.31
C LYS A 315 8.50 6.06 -30.19
N TYR A 316 7.74 5.83 -31.27
CA TYR A 316 6.75 4.75 -31.33
C TYR A 316 7.42 3.37 -31.19
N GLY A 317 8.51 3.12 -31.94
CA GLY A 317 9.27 1.86 -31.87
C GLY A 317 9.86 1.61 -30.49
N TYR A 318 10.42 2.65 -29.85
CA TYR A 318 10.94 2.59 -28.50
C TYR A 318 9.86 2.26 -27.46
N TYR A 319 8.73 2.97 -27.46
CA TYR A 319 7.62 2.65 -26.54
C TYR A 319 7.01 1.28 -26.79
N GLN A 320 6.91 0.86 -28.05
CA GLN A 320 6.42 -0.46 -28.40
C GLN A 320 7.39 -1.56 -27.92
N HIS A 321 8.70 -1.33 -28.03
CA HIS A 321 9.74 -2.22 -27.51
C HIS A 321 9.66 -2.31 -25.97
N LEU A 322 9.58 -1.17 -25.27
CA LEU A 322 9.40 -1.15 -23.82
C LEU A 322 8.09 -1.84 -23.40
N TYR A 323 6.99 -1.68 -24.13
CA TYR A 323 5.74 -2.37 -23.80
C TYR A 323 5.91 -3.90 -23.80
N TYR A 324 6.66 -4.47 -24.75
CA TYR A 324 6.83 -5.92 -24.83
C TYR A 324 7.91 -6.46 -23.89
N ASN A 325 8.95 -5.66 -23.61
CA ASN A 325 10.11 -6.12 -22.83
C ASN A 325 10.10 -5.65 -21.37
N ASN A 326 9.54 -4.48 -21.08
CA ASN A 326 9.51 -3.90 -19.73
C ASN A 326 8.36 -2.88 -19.57
N LYS A 327 7.13 -3.37 -19.40
CA LYS A 327 5.93 -2.53 -19.16
C LYS A 327 6.08 -1.61 -17.97
N LYS A 328 6.77 -2.04 -16.91
CA LYS A 328 6.99 -1.24 -15.70
C LYS A 328 7.82 0.01 -16.01
N LYS A 329 8.93 -0.14 -16.75
CA LYS A 329 9.77 0.98 -17.20
C LYS A 329 9.00 1.94 -18.10
N LEU A 330 8.18 1.42 -19.02
CA LEU A 330 7.31 2.24 -19.85
C LEU A 330 6.38 3.11 -18.99
N VAL A 331 5.69 2.50 -18.01
CA VAL A 331 4.78 3.22 -17.12
C VAL A 331 5.51 4.26 -16.28
N ALA A 332 6.70 3.95 -15.76
CA ALA A 332 7.53 4.89 -15.01
C ALA A 332 7.95 6.10 -15.87
N GLU A 333 8.37 5.87 -17.12
CA GLU A 333 8.74 6.97 -18.04
C GLU A 333 7.54 7.85 -18.42
N ILE A 334 6.35 7.26 -18.58
CA ILE A 334 5.11 7.98 -18.95
C ILE A 334 4.57 8.80 -17.77
N LEU A 335 4.39 8.15 -16.63
CA LEU A 335 3.63 8.70 -15.50
C LEU A 335 4.52 9.52 -14.60
N ASP A 336 5.67 8.94 -14.25
CA ASP A 336 6.59 9.47 -13.28
C ASP A 336 7.63 10.37 -13.96
N GLY A 337 7.84 10.24 -15.28
CA GLY A 337 8.85 11.03 -15.99
C GLY A 337 10.27 10.60 -15.66
N GLU A 338 10.45 9.37 -15.15
CA GLU A 338 11.75 8.80 -14.83
C GLU A 338 12.56 8.57 -16.11
N THR A 339 13.66 9.30 -16.28
CA THR A 339 14.71 8.98 -17.26
C THR A 339 15.46 7.74 -16.78
N SER A 340 14.92 6.57 -17.16
CA SER A 340 15.51 5.27 -16.91
C SER A 340 16.78 5.05 -17.74
N GLY A 341 17.86 5.69 -17.29
CA GLY A 341 19.22 5.61 -17.84
C GLY A 341 20.31 6.20 -16.91
N ALA A 342 19.94 6.73 -15.74
CA ALA A 342 20.92 7.22 -14.77
C ALA A 342 21.74 6.04 -14.22
N LYS A 343 23.05 6.09 -14.44
CA LYS A 343 24.00 5.21 -13.75
C LYS A 343 24.23 5.78 -12.34
N PRO A 344 24.41 4.94 -11.31
CA PRO A 344 24.86 5.48 -10.05
C PRO A 344 26.26 6.09 -10.20
N PRO A 345 26.69 6.84 -9.17
CA PRO A 345 28.05 7.35 -9.10
C PRO A 345 29.13 6.26 -9.32
N PRO A 346 30.36 6.67 -9.67
CA PRO A 346 31.50 5.76 -9.83
C PRO A 346 31.64 4.72 -8.71
N MET A 347 32.06 3.50 -9.05
CA MET A 347 32.06 2.35 -8.14
C MET A 347 32.90 2.57 -6.88
N ASN A 348 34.00 3.31 -6.96
CA ASN A 348 34.82 3.68 -5.79
C ASN A 348 34.01 4.48 -4.76
N LEU A 349 33.27 5.50 -5.19
CA LEU A 349 32.41 6.29 -4.30
C LEU A 349 31.27 5.45 -3.71
N VAL A 350 30.72 4.53 -4.51
CA VAL A 350 29.71 3.57 -4.05
C VAL A 350 30.28 2.66 -2.96
N GLU A 351 31.44 2.06 -3.21
CA GLU A 351 32.13 1.16 -2.29
C GLU A 351 32.44 1.89 -0.97
N ASP A 352 33.08 3.05 -1.01
CA ASP A 352 33.42 3.83 0.18
C ASP A 352 32.18 4.22 0.99
N TYR A 353 31.11 4.63 0.31
CA TYR A 353 29.87 5.02 0.97
C TYR A 353 29.21 3.87 1.72
N TYR A 354 29.11 2.69 1.10
CA TYR A 354 28.46 1.53 1.72
C TYR A 354 29.34 0.83 2.73
N LYS A 355 30.66 0.78 2.49
CA LYS A 355 31.65 0.31 3.47
C LYS A 355 31.53 1.10 4.77
N ASN A 356 31.45 2.43 4.69
CA ASN A 356 31.24 3.31 5.87
C ASN A 356 29.91 3.11 6.61
N ILE A 357 28.88 2.52 5.98
CA ILE A 357 27.61 2.22 6.66
C ILE A 357 27.73 0.89 7.38
N TRP A 358 28.19 -0.14 6.66
CA TRP A 358 28.18 -1.52 7.14
C TRP A 358 29.36 -1.87 8.05
N SER A 359 30.43 -1.06 8.06
CA SER A 359 31.57 -1.26 8.97
C SER A 359 31.36 -0.65 10.37
N ARG A 360 30.23 0.02 10.63
CA ARG A 360 29.96 0.68 11.92
C ARG A 360 29.39 -0.34 12.89
N SER A 361 30.23 -0.86 13.78
CA SER A 361 29.73 -1.56 14.96
C SER A 361 29.28 -0.54 16.01
N THR A 362 28.04 -0.62 16.46
CA THR A 362 27.53 0.12 17.62
C THR A 362 27.32 -0.84 18.77
N ILE A 363 27.94 -0.53 19.90
CA ILE A 363 27.77 -1.30 21.14
C ILE A 363 26.40 -0.97 21.72
N ASP A 364 25.63 -2.00 22.03
CA ASP A 364 24.34 -1.93 22.71
C ASP A 364 24.48 -2.55 24.11
N ASP A 365 24.77 -1.71 25.11
CA ASP A 365 24.94 -2.10 26.51
C ASP A 365 23.60 -2.11 27.29
N SER A 366 22.46 -2.05 26.59
CA SER A 366 21.15 -2.06 27.26
C SER A 366 20.91 -3.41 27.97
N PRO A 367 20.36 -3.41 29.19
CA PRO A 367 20.09 -4.64 29.92
C PRO A 367 19.00 -5.48 29.23
N VAL A 368 19.10 -6.80 29.41
CA VAL A 368 18.06 -7.77 29.03
C VAL A 368 17.09 -7.92 30.21
N ASN A 369 15.94 -7.26 30.14
CA ASN A 369 14.94 -7.26 31.22
C ASN A 369 13.63 -7.89 30.74
N ASN A 370 12.83 -8.55 31.58
CA ASN A 370 11.51 -9.07 31.19
C ASN A 370 11.53 -10.08 30.02
N ILE A 371 12.35 -11.14 30.14
CA ILE A 371 12.39 -12.23 29.16
C ILE A 371 10.99 -12.88 29.06
N LYS A 372 10.42 -12.91 27.86
CA LYS A 372 9.13 -13.56 27.61
C LYS A 372 9.26 -15.08 27.70
N THR A 373 8.37 -15.74 28.44
CA THR A 373 8.29 -17.20 28.46
C THR A 373 7.55 -17.72 27.23
N VAL A 374 8.20 -18.55 26.42
CA VAL A 374 7.61 -19.18 25.22
C VAL A 374 8.14 -20.60 25.04
N ASN A 375 7.24 -21.54 24.72
CA ASN A 375 7.68 -22.85 24.24
C ASN A 375 8.22 -22.70 22.80
N SER A 376 9.51 -22.94 22.65
CA SER A 376 10.26 -22.79 21.40
C SER A 376 10.71 -24.12 20.78
N ASP A 377 10.31 -25.25 21.37
CA ASP A 377 10.68 -26.61 20.94
C ASP A 377 10.31 -26.84 19.46
N SER A 378 9.15 -26.31 19.06
CA SER A 378 8.65 -26.41 17.68
C SER A 378 9.53 -25.74 16.62
N ILE A 379 10.41 -24.80 17.00
CA ILE A 379 11.34 -24.15 16.06
C ILE A 379 12.45 -25.14 15.65
N PHE A 380 12.87 -25.98 16.58
CA PHE A 380 13.97 -26.94 16.43
C PHE A 380 13.54 -28.37 16.14
N ALA A 381 12.25 -28.64 16.08
CA ALA A 381 11.75 -29.91 15.55
C ALA A 381 12.40 -30.19 14.18
N PRO A 382 12.70 -31.45 13.81
CA PRO A 382 13.31 -31.74 12.53
C PRO A 382 12.55 -31.10 11.36
N ILE A 383 13.29 -30.49 10.44
CA ILE A 383 12.75 -29.88 9.23
C ILE A 383 12.19 -30.99 8.36
N SER A 384 10.95 -30.85 7.89
CA SER A 384 10.29 -31.83 7.01
C SER A 384 10.47 -31.51 5.51
N ARG A 385 10.39 -32.54 4.65
CA ARG A 385 10.47 -32.38 3.19
C ARG A 385 9.34 -31.50 2.64
N ASP A 386 8.15 -31.56 3.25
CA ASP A 386 6.98 -30.78 2.80
C ASP A 386 7.08 -29.30 3.18
N GLU A 387 7.70 -28.96 4.32
CA GLU A 387 8.03 -27.57 4.64
C GLU A 387 8.97 -26.96 3.59
N ILE A 388 9.96 -27.73 3.10
CA ILE A 388 10.89 -27.29 2.06
C ILE A 388 10.15 -27.08 0.73
N LYS A 389 9.29 -28.03 0.33
CA LYS A 389 8.45 -27.88 -0.89
C LYS A 389 7.60 -26.62 -0.82
N LEU A 390 6.98 -26.37 0.32
CA LEU A 390 6.13 -25.19 0.55
C LEU A 390 6.96 -23.89 0.48
N ALA A 391 8.16 -23.87 1.07
CA ALA A 391 9.07 -22.73 0.98
C ALA A 391 9.53 -22.46 -0.46
N LEU A 392 9.84 -23.50 -1.23
CA LEU A 392 10.21 -23.43 -2.65
C LEU A 392 9.04 -22.96 -3.53
N SER A 393 7.81 -23.39 -3.26
CA SER A 393 6.62 -22.95 -4.01
C SER A 393 6.26 -21.50 -3.75
N ASN A 394 6.48 -21.02 -2.52
CA ASN A 394 6.24 -19.63 -2.12
C ASN A 394 7.32 -18.65 -2.58
N THR A 395 8.41 -19.14 -3.20
CA THR A 395 9.45 -18.31 -3.79
C THR A 395 9.14 -18.02 -5.27
N LYS A 396 9.20 -16.74 -5.66
CA LYS A 396 8.90 -16.31 -7.04
C LYS A 396 9.81 -16.98 -8.07
N LYS A 397 9.24 -17.54 -9.14
CA LYS A 397 9.99 -18.30 -10.17
C LYS A 397 11.15 -17.52 -10.81
N ASP A 398 11.02 -16.20 -10.89
CA ASP A 398 11.97 -15.25 -11.48
C ASP A 398 12.87 -14.56 -10.44
N SER A 399 12.97 -15.11 -9.22
CA SER A 399 13.87 -14.58 -8.20
C SER A 399 15.32 -14.63 -8.70
N ALA A 400 16.02 -13.50 -8.60
CA ALA A 400 17.42 -13.39 -8.99
C ALA A 400 18.29 -14.34 -8.16
N ALA A 401 19.26 -14.99 -8.80
CA ALA A 401 20.23 -15.85 -8.14
C ALA A 401 21.25 -15.04 -7.31
N GLY A 402 21.80 -15.68 -6.28
CA GLY A 402 22.88 -15.12 -5.47
C GLY A 402 24.25 -15.20 -6.17
N PRO A 403 25.36 -14.99 -5.44
CA PRO A 403 26.71 -15.15 -5.97
C PRO A 403 27.01 -16.56 -6.54
N ASP A 404 26.38 -17.58 -5.97
CA ASP A 404 26.44 -19.00 -6.38
C ASP A 404 25.72 -19.30 -7.72
N SER A 405 24.98 -18.32 -8.25
CA SER A 405 24.16 -18.45 -9.46
C SER A 405 23.10 -19.55 -9.39
N VAL A 406 22.80 -20.10 -8.20
CA VAL A 406 21.79 -21.16 -8.04
C VAL A 406 20.39 -20.59 -8.27
N THR A 407 19.63 -21.27 -9.14
CA THR A 407 18.27 -20.93 -9.49
C THR A 407 17.26 -21.76 -8.69
N ILE A 408 16.00 -21.31 -8.65
CA ILE A 408 14.91 -22.06 -8.00
C ILE A 408 14.64 -23.39 -8.69
N LYS A 409 14.88 -23.47 -10.01
CA LYS A 409 14.70 -24.70 -10.76
C LYS A 409 15.70 -25.76 -10.31
N GLU A 410 16.97 -25.37 -10.16
CA GLU A 410 18.02 -26.25 -9.64
C GLU A 410 17.73 -26.63 -8.19
N ALA A 411 17.38 -25.66 -7.32
CA ALA A 411 17.03 -25.93 -5.92
C ALA A 411 15.87 -26.94 -5.76
N LYS A 412 14.88 -26.93 -6.68
CA LYS A 412 13.79 -27.91 -6.71
C LYS A 412 14.24 -29.31 -7.13
N ALA A 413 15.27 -29.41 -7.97
CA ALA A 413 15.79 -30.68 -8.43
C ALA A 413 16.63 -31.39 -7.37
N ILE A 414 17.24 -30.63 -6.44
CA ILE A 414 18.11 -31.16 -5.36
C ILE A 414 17.41 -31.21 -3.99
N ILE A 415 16.08 -31.34 -3.97
CA ILE A 415 15.30 -31.21 -2.73
C ILE A 415 15.69 -32.21 -1.63
N ASP A 416 16.18 -33.39 -2.01
CA ASP A 416 16.58 -34.45 -1.07
C ASP A 416 17.88 -34.10 -0.35
N ASN A 417 18.84 -33.53 -1.08
CA ASN A 417 20.07 -32.98 -0.49
C ASN A 417 19.77 -31.79 0.42
N LEU A 418 18.83 -30.91 0.03
CA LEU A 418 18.40 -29.80 0.89
C LEU A 418 17.74 -30.29 2.19
N TYR A 419 17.00 -31.40 2.10
CA TYR A 419 16.32 -31.99 3.25
C TYR A 419 17.29 -32.49 4.32
N VAL A 420 18.37 -33.15 3.90
CA VAL A 420 19.46 -33.57 4.79
C VAL A 420 20.25 -32.34 5.27
N ALA A 421 20.71 -31.49 4.36
CA ALA A 421 21.54 -30.33 4.68
C ALA A 421 20.87 -29.40 5.70
N TYR A 422 19.59 -29.05 5.54
CA TYR A 422 18.92 -28.14 6.46
C TYR A 422 18.78 -28.71 7.88
N ASN A 423 18.61 -30.02 8.03
CA ASN A 423 18.59 -30.65 9.35
C ASN A 423 19.98 -30.69 9.99
N ILE A 424 21.03 -30.94 9.20
CA ILE A 424 22.42 -30.80 9.67
C ILE A 424 22.69 -29.37 10.15
N TRP A 425 22.33 -28.36 9.34
CA TRP A 425 22.55 -26.95 9.68
C TRP A 425 21.79 -26.53 10.95
N LEU A 426 20.56 -27.02 11.12
CA LEU A 426 19.77 -26.79 12.33
C LEU A 426 20.42 -27.42 13.57
N GLY A 427 20.92 -28.65 13.46
CA GLY A 427 21.56 -29.37 14.57
C GLY A 427 22.93 -28.82 14.96
N VAL A 428 23.77 -28.50 13.98
CA VAL A 428 25.10 -27.87 14.17
C VAL A 428 24.97 -26.41 14.64
N GLN A 429 23.82 -25.78 14.39
CA GLN A 429 23.54 -24.37 14.68
C GLN A 429 24.45 -23.42 13.88
N GLY A 430 24.66 -23.74 12.59
CA GLY A 430 25.49 -22.97 11.69
C GLY A 430 25.13 -23.18 10.23
N ILE A 431 25.63 -22.29 9.36
CA ILE A 431 25.49 -22.38 7.91
C ILE A 431 26.87 -22.49 7.24
N PRO A 432 26.96 -23.11 6.05
CA PRO A 432 28.19 -23.16 5.28
C PRO A 432 28.76 -21.77 4.99
N GLU A 433 30.08 -21.62 5.11
CA GLU A 433 30.80 -20.34 4.92
C GLU A 433 30.59 -19.75 3.51
N GLN A 434 30.46 -20.61 2.49
CA GLN A 434 30.17 -20.24 1.11
C GLN A 434 28.86 -19.45 0.97
N LEU A 435 27.88 -19.70 1.85
CA LEU A 435 26.58 -19.02 1.84
C LEU A 435 26.60 -17.65 2.54
N LYS A 436 27.70 -17.29 3.22
CA LYS A 436 27.87 -15.99 3.88
C LYS A 436 28.31 -14.87 2.90
N LEU A 437 28.65 -15.23 1.65
CA LEU A 437 28.87 -14.26 0.57
C LEU A 437 27.54 -13.86 -0.09
N ASN A 438 27.32 -12.56 -0.22
CA ASN A 438 26.12 -11.97 -0.81
C ASN A 438 26.44 -11.07 -2.01
N LYS A 439 25.42 -10.77 -2.80
CA LYS A 439 25.49 -9.80 -3.89
C LYS A 439 24.52 -8.65 -3.63
N THR A 440 25.00 -7.41 -3.62
CA THR A 440 24.15 -6.23 -3.49
C THR A 440 23.91 -5.58 -4.86
N ILE A 441 22.65 -5.23 -5.15
CA ILE A 441 22.25 -4.45 -6.33
C ILE A 441 21.62 -3.14 -5.86
N LEU A 442 21.94 -2.03 -6.54
CA LEU A 442 21.39 -0.71 -6.23
C LEU A 442 20.12 -0.44 -7.05
N ILE A 443 19.04 -0.08 -6.36
CA ILE A 443 17.76 0.29 -6.98
C ILE A 443 17.48 1.78 -6.70
N PRO A 444 17.11 2.59 -7.72
CA PRO A 444 16.81 4.00 -7.52
C PRO A 444 15.55 4.22 -6.67
N LYS A 445 15.58 5.21 -5.77
CA LYS A 445 14.42 5.66 -4.97
C LYS A 445 13.61 6.70 -5.76
N GLY A 446 12.81 6.22 -6.71
CA GLY A 446 11.92 7.05 -7.54
C GLY A 446 12.67 8.15 -8.31
N ASN A 447 11.98 9.27 -8.58
CA ASN A 447 12.48 10.42 -9.34
C ASN A 447 13.47 11.34 -8.61
N SER A 448 14.12 10.86 -7.55
CA SER A 448 15.06 11.68 -6.78
C SER A 448 16.33 11.96 -7.61
N ASP A 449 17.16 12.93 -7.21
CA ASP A 449 18.46 13.15 -7.84
C ASP A 449 19.36 11.91 -7.70
N LEU A 450 19.54 11.18 -8.81
CA LEU A 450 20.25 9.90 -8.84
C LEU A 450 21.77 10.06 -8.83
N SER A 451 22.29 11.29 -8.84
CA SER A 451 23.71 11.56 -8.55
C SER A 451 24.07 11.31 -7.08
N LEU A 452 23.08 11.33 -6.18
CA LEU A 452 23.29 11.19 -4.74
C LEU A 452 23.10 9.75 -4.27
N LEU A 453 24.13 9.13 -3.66
CA LEU A 453 24.09 7.74 -3.18
C LEU A 453 22.97 7.45 -2.16
N LYS A 454 22.56 8.43 -1.36
CA LYS A 454 21.43 8.32 -0.42
C LYS A 454 20.08 7.98 -1.10
N ASN A 455 19.97 8.30 -2.39
CA ASN A 455 18.79 8.05 -3.21
C ASN A 455 18.81 6.67 -3.89
N TRP A 456 19.81 5.84 -3.58
CA TRP A 456 19.87 4.44 -4.00
C TRP A 456 19.55 3.52 -2.83
N ARG A 457 18.84 2.43 -3.10
CA ARG A 457 18.46 1.40 -2.13
C ARG A 457 19.30 0.15 -2.38
N PRO A 458 20.13 -0.29 -1.41
CA PRO A 458 20.90 -1.53 -1.54
C PRO A 458 19.99 -2.74 -1.31
N ILE A 459 19.86 -3.63 -2.30
CA ILE A 459 19.17 -4.92 -2.13
C ILE A 459 20.21 -6.02 -2.07
N THR A 460 20.31 -6.67 -0.93
CA THR A 460 21.20 -7.82 -0.68
C THR A 460 20.54 -9.10 -1.15
N ILE A 461 21.21 -9.81 -2.05
CA ILE A 461 20.76 -11.05 -2.67
C ILE A 461 21.68 -12.18 -2.23
N SER A 462 21.19 -12.99 -1.29
CA SER A 462 21.83 -14.23 -0.85
C SER A 462 21.51 -15.38 -1.81
N SER A 463 22.23 -16.49 -1.65
CA SER A 463 21.91 -17.78 -2.30
C SER A 463 20.42 -18.10 -2.20
N ILE A 464 19.86 -18.72 -3.25
CA ILE A 464 18.49 -19.26 -3.19
C ILE A 464 18.37 -20.31 -2.07
N ILE A 465 19.41 -21.11 -1.86
CA ILE A 465 19.43 -22.17 -0.85
C ILE A 465 19.27 -21.56 0.55
N LEU A 466 20.05 -20.53 0.87
CA LEU A 466 19.95 -19.84 2.16
C LEU A 466 18.61 -19.13 2.34
N ARG A 467 18.08 -18.48 1.29
CA ARG A 467 16.78 -17.79 1.37
C ARG A 467 15.60 -18.75 1.60
N VAL A 468 15.67 -19.97 1.08
CA VAL A 468 14.66 -21.01 1.34
C VAL A 468 14.73 -21.46 2.80
N TYR A 469 15.94 -21.69 3.32
CA TYR A 469 16.16 -22.01 4.74
C TYR A 469 15.64 -20.89 5.66
N ASN A 470 16.02 -19.64 5.40
CA ASN A 470 15.59 -18.49 6.19
C ASN A 470 14.09 -18.23 6.11
N ARG A 471 13.43 -18.56 4.99
CA ARG A 471 11.97 -18.51 4.87
C ARG A 471 11.30 -19.53 5.80
N LEU A 472 11.87 -20.73 5.91
CA LEU A 472 11.37 -21.77 6.81
C LEU A 472 11.55 -21.35 8.27
N LEU A 473 12.75 -20.89 8.64
CA LEU A 473 13.02 -20.38 9.98
C LEU A 473 12.08 -19.23 10.34
N ALA A 474 11.93 -18.23 9.44
CA ALA A 474 11.00 -17.13 9.65
C ALA A 474 9.55 -17.61 9.85
N TYR A 475 9.11 -18.63 9.12
CA TYR A 475 7.77 -19.20 9.27
C TYR A 475 7.59 -19.84 10.66
N ARG A 476 8.56 -20.64 11.12
CA ARG A 476 8.53 -21.26 12.45
C ARG A 476 8.59 -20.22 13.56
N MET A 477 9.51 -19.27 13.46
CA MET A 477 9.68 -18.19 14.43
C MET A 477 8.43 -17.30 14.56
N ASN A 478 7.76 -16.97 13.45
CA ASN A 478 6.51 -16.18 13.50
C ASN A 478 5.34 -16.90 14.21
N LYS A 479 5.37 -18.24 14.34
CA LYS A 479 4.36 -18.97 15.10
C LYS A 479 4.57 -18.88 16.61
N VAL A 480 5.84 -18.78 17.03
CA VAL A 480 6.24 -18.77 18.43
C VAL A 480 6.35 -17.35 18.97
N PHE A 481 7.10 -16.48 18.29
CA PHE A 481 7.33 -15.11 18.74
C PHE A 481 6.23 -14.17 18.27
N LYS A 482 5.46 -13.65 19.23
CA LYS A 482 4.44 -12.63 19.00
C LYS A 482 5.05 -11.23 19.13
N THR A 483 5.11 -10.53 18.00
CA THR A 483 5.54 -9.13 17.92
C THR A 483 4.40 -8.18 18.32
N ASN A 484 4.72 -6.99 18.83
CA ASN A 484 3.79 -6.02 19.41
C ASN A 484 2.68 -5.58 18.43
N ASP A 485 1.43 -5.45 18.87
CA ASP A 485 0.29 -5.07 18.02
C ASP A 485 0.40 -3.66 17.44
N LYS A 486 1.19 -2.76 18.06
CA LYS A 486 1.52 -1.43 17.53
C LYS A 486 2.46 -1.50 16.31
N GLN A 487 3.18 -2.60 16.10
CA GLN A 487 3.98 -2.89 14.90
C GLN A 487 3.18 -3.77 13.94
N VAL A 488 2.75 -3.20 12.81
CA VAL A 488 1.92 -3.90 11.81
C VAL A 488 2.64 -4.14 10.47
N GLY A 489 3.92 -3.77 10.38
CA GLY A 489 4.78 -4.08 9.24
C GLY A 489 5.11 -5.57 9.16
N PHE A 490 5.17 -6.12 7.94
CA PHE A 490 5.52 -7.53 7.66
C PHE A 490 4.65 -8.61 8.34
N LYS A 491 3.52 -8.23 8.96
CA LYS A 491 2.52 -9.14 9.53
C LYS A 491 1.44 -9.51 8.51
N PRO A 492 0.74 -10.65 8.67
CA PRO A 492 -0.36 -11.08 7.79
C PRO A 492 -1.67 -10.28 8.02
N VAL A 493 -1.56 -8.97 8.24
CA VAL A 493 -2.68 -8.04 8.48
C VAL A 493 -2.63 -6.89 7.47
N ASN A 494 -3.74 -6.15 7.31
CA ASN A 494 -3.73 -4.95 6.48
C ASN A 494 -3.12 -3.78 7.28
N GLY A 495 -1.82 -3.85 7.56
CA GLY A 495 -1.12 -2.92 8.43
C GLY A 495 -1.19 -1.47 7.93
N CYS A 496 -1.02 -1.24 6.62
CA CYS A 496 -1.20 0.09 6.05
C CYS A 496 -2.61 0.62 6.29
N GLY A 497 -3.64 -0.18 6.00
CA GLY A 497 -5.03 0.23 6.19
C GLY A 497 -5.35 0.56 7.65
N ILE A 498 -4.86 -0.25 8.59
CA ILE A 498 -5.03 -0.02 10.04
C ILE A 498 -4.36 1.30 10.46
N ASN A 499 -3.08 1.50 10.12
CA ASN A 499 -2.35 2.70 10.53
C ASN A 499 -2.86 3.99 9.86
N ILE A 500 -3.29 3.91 8.59
CA ILE A 500 -3.90 5.04 7.88
C ILE A 500 -5.25 5.39 8.52
N SER A 501 -6.11 4.40 8.81
CA SER A 501 -7.38 4.61 9.50
C SER A 501 -7.18 5.18 10.90
N TRP A 502 -6.21 4.67 11.66
CA TRP A 502 -5.89 5.16 13.00
C TRP A 502 -5.47 6.64 12.99
N LEU A 503 -4.48 7.02 12.17
CA LEU A 503 -4.04 8.42 12.11
C LEU A 503 -5.15 9.35 11.61
N HIS A 504 -5.90 8.92 10.59
CA HIS A 504 -7.00 9.71 10.05
C HIS A 504 -8.11 9.94 11.08
N SER A 505 -8.53 8.87 11.78
CA SER A 505 -9.55 8.93 12.80
C SER A 505 -9.12 9.78 14.00
N LEU A 506 -7.86 9.72 14.42
CA LEU A 506 -7.33 10.57 15.50
C LEU A 506 -7.37 12.06 15.15
N LEU A 507 -6.87 12.43 13.97
CA LEU A 507 -6.91 13.83 13.50
C LEU A 507 -8.35 14.33 13.37
N LYS A 508 -9.27 13.47 12.91
CA LYS A 508 -10.70 13.80 12.81
C LYS A 508 -11.34 13.96 14.18
N HIS A 509 -11.07 13.06 15.12
CA HIS A 509 -11.55 13.13 16.50
C HIS A 509 -11.11 14.44 17.17
N ALA A 510 -9.81 14.75 17.12
CA ALA A 510 -9.27 15.98 17.68
C ALA A 510 -9.89 17.24 17.07
N ARG A 511 -10.13 17.23 15.75
CA ARG A 511 -10.80 18.33 15.05
C ARG A 511 -12.25 18.52 15.48
N LEU A 512 -13.02 17.44 15.61
CA LEU A 512 -14.43 17.49 16.01
C LEU A 512 -14.58 17.96 17.47
N ASN A 513 -13.73 17.46 18.35
CA ASN A 513 -13.75 17.77 19.78
C ASN A 513 -12.97 19.05 20.15
N LYS A 514 -12.28 19.66 19.18
CA LYS A 514 -11.41 20.85 19.36
C LYS A 514 -10.30 20.59 20.39
N ASN A 515 -9.84 19.35 20.46
CA ASN A 515 -8.74 18.93 21.31
C ASN A 515 -7.41 19.20 20.59
N PRO A 516 -6.36 19.62 21.31
CA PRO A 516 -5.03 19.68 20.76
C PRO A 516 -4.54 18.27 20.40
N ILE A 517 -3.83 18.15 19.29
CA ILE A 517 -3.17 16.91 18.86
C ILE A 517 -1.90 17.27 18.10
N TYR A 518 -0.85 16.50 18.35
CA TYR A 518 0.40 16.59 17.62
C TYR A 518 0.76 15.18 17.14
N ALA A 519 1.06 15.05 15.86
CA ALA A 519 1.56 13.84 15.25
C ALA A 519 2.98 14.09 14.72
N CYS A 520 3.86 13.10 14.81
CA CYS A 520 5.16 13.14 14.16
C CYS A 520 5.37 11.85 13.36
N LEU A 521 5.49 11.98 12.05
CA LEU A 521 5.92 10.92 11.14
C LEU A 521 7.45 10.90 11.20
N VAL A 522 8.02 9.89 11.85
CA VAL A 522 9.45 9.75 12.08
C VAL A 522 10.08 8.92 10.97
N ASP A 523 11.09 9.48 10.29
CA ASP A 523 11.87 8.80 9.26
C ASP A 523 13.21 8.37 9.84
N VAL A 524 13.54 7.08 9.74
CA VAL A 524 14.82 6.53 10.22
C VAL A 524 15.78 6.37 9.04
N SER A 525 16.98 6.94 9.17
CA SER A 525 18.00 6.88 8.13
C SER A 525 18.53 5.46 7.97
N LYS A 526 18.21 4.83 6.83
CA LYS A 526 18.75 3.51 6.44
C LYS A 526 18.55 2.45 7.53
N ALA A 527 17.34 2.37 8.08
CA ALA A 527 17.05 1.54 9.26
C ALA A 527 17.56 0.11 9.14
N PHE A 528 17.29 -0.55 8.01
CA PHE A 528 17.71 -1.94 7.77
C PHE A 528 19.23 -2.10 7.69
N ASP A 529 19.95 -1.10 7.17
CA ASP A 529 21.41 -1.18 6.98
C ASP A 529 22.20 -0.83 8.27
N SER A 530 21.52 -0.31 9.29
CA SER A 530 22.19 0.35 10.43
C SER A 530 21.94 -0.30 11.80
N VAL A 531 20.91 -1.14 11.93
CA VAL A 531 20.59 -1.78 13.23
C VAL A 531 21.77 -2.60 13.76
N SER A 532 22.08 -2.48 15.06
CA SER A 532 23.18 -3.25 15.66
C SER A 532 22.88 -4.74 15.69
N HIS A 533 23.91 -5.56 15.44
CA HIS A 533 23.84 -7.02 15.62
C HIS A 533 23.66 -7.39 17.10
N GLN A 534 24.22 -6.62 18.03
CA GLN A 534 24.00 -6.84 19.46
C GLN A 534 22.53 -6.60 19.84
N SER A 535 21.89 -5.59 19.25
CA SER A 535 20.45 -5.37 19.44
C SER A 535 19.59 -6.53 18.91
N ILE A 536 20.02 -7.20 17.83
CA ILE A 536 19.33 -8.41 17.33
C ILE A 536 19.44 -9.54 18.35
N VAL A 537 20.63 -9.78 18.91
CA VAL A 537 20.85 -10.77 19.97
C VAL A 537 19.95 -10.47 21.16
N ARG A 538 19.99 -9.23 21.65
CA ARG A 538 19.17 -8.80 22.77
C ARG A 538 17.68 -8.99 22.50
N ALA A 539 17.19 -8.55 21.35
CA ALA A 539 15.77 -8.70 20.98
C ALA A 539 15.33 -10.17 20.90
N LEU A 540 16.19 -11.07 20.41
CA LEU A 540 15.93 -12.52 20.42
C LEU A 540 15.81 -13.04 21.86
N THR A 541 16.78 -12.72 22.72
CA THR A 541 16.80 -13.14 24.13
C THR A 541 15.59 -12.62 24.89
N MET A 542 15.24 -11.34 24.72
CA MET A 542 14.06 -10.70 25.33
C MET A 542 12.75 -11.40 24.95
N ASN A 543 12.67 -11.93 23.72
CA ASN A 543 11.50 -12.68 23.25
C ASN A 543 11.54 -14.17 23.61
N GLY A 544 12.47 -14.60 24.48
CA GLY A 544 12.58 -15.98 24.95
C GLY A 544 13.15 -16.95 23.91
N ALA A 545 13.94 -16.45 22.96
CA ALA A 545 14.62 -17.32 22.00
C ALA A 545 15.69 -18.18 22.72
N PRO A 546 15.73 -19.50 22.49
CA PRO A 546 16.79 -20.35 23.02
C PRO A 546 18.17 -19.93 22.55
N SER A 547 19.19 -20.18 23.36
CA SER A 547 20.59 -19.91 23.03
C SER A 547 21.04 -20.53 21.71
N LEU A 548 20.56 -21.75 21.40
CA LEU A 548 20.82 -22.43 20.11
C LEU A 548 20.30 -21.62 18.91
N LEU A 549 19.18 -20.92 19.06
CA LEU A 549 18.55 -20.17 17.98
C LEU A 549 19.30 -18.86 17.76
N VAL A 550 19.67 -18.22 18.88
CA VAL A 550 20.53 -17.04 18.85
C VAL A 550 21.84 -17.38 18.16
N LYS A 551 22.47 -18.50 18.50
CA LYS A 551 23.73 -18.96 17.87
C LYS A 551 23.56 -19.21 16.36
N LEU A 552 22.53 -19.96 15.96
CA LEU A 552 22.24 -20.23 14.54
C LEU A 552 22.00 -18.94 13.74
N ILE A 553 21.22 -18.00 14.29
CA ILE A 553 20.95 -16.72 13.61
C ILE A 553 22.21 -15.89 13.52
N MET A 554 22.98 -15.79 14.62
CA MET A 554 24.20 -14.99 14.66
C MET A 554 25.33 -15.55 13.81
N ASP A 555 25.43 -16.86 13.63
CA ASP A 555 26.37 -17.45 12.67
C ASP A 555 26.13 -16.90 11.25
N GLN A 556 24.87 -16.67 10.85
CA GLN A 556 24.55 -16.06 9.55
C GLN A 556 24.90 -14.57 9.44
N TYR A 557 25.14 -13.90 10.57
CA TYR A 557 25.50 -12.49 10.68
C TYR A 557 26.96 -12.28 11.09
N THR A 558 27.70 -13.36 11.33
CA THR A 558 29.14 -13.33 11.64
C THR A 558 29.93 -13.51 10.36
N ASN A 559 30.96 -12.69 10.11
CA ASN A 559 31.81 -12.74 8.91
C ASN A 559 31.06 -12.70 7.56
N ILE A 560 29.85 -12.14 7.56
CA ILE A 560 29.05 -11.90 6.36
C ILE A 560 29.72 -10.88 5.46
N ASN A 561 29.79 -11.20 4.18
CA ASN A 561 30.37 -10.32 3.16
C ASN A 561 29.38 -10.07 2.03
N THR A 562 29.50 -8.92 1.36
CA THR A 562 28.78 -8.63 0.12
C THR A 562 29.68 -8.01 -0.94
N ILE A 563 29.33 -8.25 -2.21
CA ILE A 563 29.89 -7.54 -3.36
C ILE A 563 28.80 -6.69 -4.01
N ILE A 564 29.09 -5.41 -4.26
CA ILE A 564 28.16 -4.50 -4.94
C ILE A 564 28.33 -4.67 -6.44
N THR A 565 27.22 -4.86 -7.14
CA THR A 565 27.20 -4.96 -8.61
C THR A 565 26.37 -3.85 -9.21
N CYS A 566 26.98 -3.08 -10.10
CA CYS A 566 26.26 -2.04 -10.82
C CYS A 566 26.79 -1.81 -12.23
N SER A 567 25.89 -1.75 -13.21
CA SER A 567 26.18 -1.36 -14.60
C SER A 567 27.35 -2.13 -15.24
N GLY A 568 27.56 -3.39 -14.84
CA GLY A 568 28.66 -4.24 -15.32
C GLY A 568 29.94 -4.19 -14.47
N SER A 569 30.03 -3.27 -13.50
CA SER A 569 31.14 -3.19 -12.54
C SER A 569 30.83 -3.95 -11.24
N ILE A 570 31.88 -4.44 -10.58
CA ILE A 570 31.82 -5.21 -9.31
C ILE A 570 32.77 -4.53 -8.32
N SER A 571 32.36 -4.38 -7.06
CA SER A 571 33.20 -3.85 -5.97
C SER A 571 34.10 -4.93 -5.35
N ASN A 572 35.00 -4.52 -4.46
CA ASN A 572 35.64 -5.48 -3.55
C ASN A 572 34.62 -6.08 -2.57
N LYS A 573 35.04 -7.13 -1.84
CA LYS A 573 34.26 -7.68 -0.73
C LYS A 573 34.15 -6.64 0.39
N ILE A 574 32.92 -6.37 0.81
CA ILE A 574 32.61 -5.49 1.94
C ILE A 574 32.03 -6.34 3.07
N ASN A 575 32.64 -6.25 4.25
CA ASN A 575 32.12 -6.91 5.44
C ASN A 575 30.89 -6.17 5.98
N ILE A 576 29.88 -6.92 6.41
CA ILE A 576 28.65 -6.39 6.99
C ILE A 576 28.67 -6.61 8.51
N SER A 577 29.09 -5.59 9.26
CA SER A 577 29.15 -5.61 10.73
C SER A 577 27.90 -5.01 11.39
N SER A 578 27.01 -4.39 10.61
CA SER A 578 25.73 -3.84 11.08
C SER A 578 24.63 -4.02 10.05
N GLY A 579 23.39 -4.00 10.53
CA GLY A 579 22.20 -4.11 9.72
C GLY A 579 21.73 -5.54 9.49
N VAL A 580 20.48 -5.64 9.02
CA VAL A 580 19.86 -6.88 8.56
C VAL A 580 19.98 -7.00 7.03
N LYS A 581 20.01 -8.23 6.51
CA LYS A 581 20.11 -8.48 5.05
C LYS A 581 18.84 -7.98 4.33
N GLN A 582 18.89 -6.82 3.68
CA GLN A 582 17.74 -6.24 2.99
C GLN A 582 17.34 -7.10 1.77
N GLY A 583 16.25 -7.85 1.89
CA GLY A 583 15.76 -8.79 0.87
C GLY A 583 15.73 -10.24 1.33
N ASP A 584 16.31 -10.55 2.49
CA ASP A 584 16.24 -11.86 3.13
C ASP A 584 14.90 -12.05 3.89
N PRO A 585 14.27 -13.25 3.81
CA PRO A 585 12.99 -13.50 4.47
C PRO A 585 12.98 -13.38 6.00
N LEU A 586 14.11 -13.63 6.66
CA LEU A 586 14.21 -13.61 8.13
C LEU A 586 14.43 -12.20 8.68
N SER A 587 15.17 -11.36 7.93
CA SER A 587 15.53 -9.99 8.31
C SER A 587 14.37 -9.12 8.79
N SER A 588 13.20 -9.24 8.14
CA SER A 588 12.01 -8.46 8.51
C SER A 588 11.49 -8.77 9.91
N LEU A 589 11.54 -10.04 10.34
CA LEU A 589 11.12 -10.45 11.67
C LEU A 589 12.12 -9.95 12.72
N LEU A 590 13.42 -10.13 12.47
CA LEU A 590 14.48 -9.67 13.37
C LEU A 590 14.40 -8.16 13.59
N PHE A 591 14.22 -7.39 12.53
CA PHE A 591 14.06 -5.95 12.62
C PHE A 591 12.81 -5.55 13.45
N ASN A 592 11.67 -6.20 13.21
CA ASN A 592 10.46 -5.93 13.99
C ASN A 592 10.67 -6.25 15.48
N MET A 593 11.35 -7.35 15.82
CA MET A 593 11.63 -7.72 17.22
C MET A 593 12.47 -6.65 17.94
N VAL A 594 13.43 -6.03 17.25
CA VAL A 594 14.22 -4.91 17.80
C VAL A 594 13.32 -3.69 18.02
N ILE A 595 12.53 -3.29 17.02
CA ILE A 595 11.68 -2.09 17.12
C ILE A 595 10.57 -2.25 18.18
N ASP A 596 10.08 -3.46 18.42
CA ASP A 596 9.02 -3.71 19.38
C ASP A 596 9.34 -3.24 20.81
N GLU A 597 10.61 -3.30 21.19
CA GLU A 597 11.07 -2.84 22.50
C GLU A 597 10.88 -1.34 22.71
N LEU A 598 10.80 -0.55 21.62
CA LEU A 598 10.49 0.87 21.71
C LEU A 598 9.18 1.09 22.46
N PHE A 599 8.19 0.20 22.29
CA PHE A 599 6.88 0.33 22.93
C PHE A 599 6.91 0.09 24.45
N ASP A 600 7.96 -0.54 24.97
CA ASP A 600 8.16 -0.68 26.41
C ASP A 600 8.80 0.61 26.99
N VAL A 601 9.59 1.32 26.18
CA VAL A 601 10.22 2.61 26.52
C VAL A 601 9.21 3.77 26.44
N ILE A 602 8.41 3.85 25.38
CA ILE A 602 7.41 4.92 25.22
C ILE A 602 6.11 4.58 25.96
N LYS A 603 5.93 5.18 27.14
CA LYS A 603 4.72 4.99 27.95
C LYS A 603 3.51 5.73 27.37
N ASP A 604 2.32 5.20 27.59
CA ASP A 604 1.08 5.79 27.07
C ASP A 604 0.74 7.14 27.74
N GLN A 605 1.34 7.48 28.88
CA GLN A 605 1.05 8.71 29.63
C GLN A 605 1.27 10.02 28.85
N TYR A 606 2.15 10.04 27.83
CA TYR A 606 2.39 11.21 26.98
C TYR A 606 1.63 11.16 25.64
N GLY A 607 0.70 10.22 25.49
CA GLY A 607 -0.03 10.01 24.25
C GLY A 607 -1.24 10.95 24.06
N TYR A 608 -2.08 10.59 23.10
CA TYR A 608 -3.36 11.23 22.87
C TYR A 608 -4.50 10.48 23.55
N THR A 609 -5.19 11.16 24.47
CA THR A 609 -6.32 10.59 25.21
C THR A 609 -7.60 10.66 24.38
N ILE A 610 -8.31 9.53 24.29
CA ILE A 610 -9.55 9.37 23.55
C ILE A 610 -10.67 9.16 24.55
N ASP A 611 -11.37 10.24 24.85
CA ASP A 611 -12.50 10.28 25.77
C ASP A 611 -12.19 9.46 27.04
N ASN A 612 -13.06 8.52 27.42
CA ASN A 612 -12.85 7.63 28.58
C ASN A 612 -12.34 6.23 28.19
N ILE A 613 -11.86 6.05 26.96
CA ILE A 613 -11.45 4.73 26.43
C ILE A 613 -9.98 4.42 26.72
N GLY A 614 -9.13 5.43 26.66
CA GLY A 614 -7.70 5.28 26.97
C GLY A 614 -6.82 6.26 26.22
N THR A 615 -5.52 5.97 26.16
CA THR A 615 -4.50 6.82 25.53
C THR A 615 -3.68 6.03 24.51
N THR A 616 -3.33 6.66 23.38
CA THR A 616 -2.47 6.07 22.34
C THR A 616 -1.32 7.00 21.97
N ASN A 617 -0.11 6.44 21.86
CA ASN A 617 1.11 7.21 21.67
C ASN A 617 1.85 6.93 20.36
N ALA A 618 1.75 5.71 19.80
CA ALA A 618 2.55 5.32 18.65
C ALA A 618 1.97 4.14 17.86
N ARG A 619 2.30 4.11 16.56
CA ARG A 619 2.23 2.90 15.70
C ARG A 619 3.39 2.88 14.72
N CYS A 620 3.81 1.68 14.34
CA CYS A 620 4.85 1.46 13.33
C CYS A 620 4.33 0.62 12.16
N PHE A 621 4.87 0.89 10.98
CA PHE A 621 4.86 -0.04 9.86
C PHE A 621 6.32 -0.27 9.43
N ALA A 622 6.93 -1.34 9.95
CA ALA A 622 8.37 -1.53 9.89
C ALA A 622 9.11 -0.33 10.50
N ASP A 623 9.91 0.39 9.71
CA ASP A 623 10.68 1.59 10.07
C ASP A 623 9.84 2.89 10.06
N ASP A 624 8.67 2.90 9.41
CA ASP A 624 7.77 4.05 9.40
C ASP A 624 7.04 4.19 10.77
N LEU A 625 7.62 4.96 11.68
CA LEU A 625 7.06 5.24 13.01
C LEU A 625 6.19 6.50 12.97
N THR A 626 4.99 6.43 13.56
CA THR A 626 4.13 7.59 13.82
C THR A 626 3.91 7.76 15.31
N LEU A 627 4.35 8.89 15.86
CA LEU A 627 4.10 9.30 17.24
C LEU A 627 2.90 10.25 17.32
N ILE A 628 2.15 10.19 18.41
CA ILE A 628 0.94 10.99 18.68
C ILE A 628 0.93 11.46 20.14
N SER A 629 0.59 12.72 20.37
CA SER A 629 0.50 13.33 21.72
C SER A 629 -0.61 14.38 21.81
N SER A 630 -1.17 14.57 23.00
CA SER A 630 -2.12 15.65 23.32
C SER A 630 -1.45 17.01 23.48
N SER A 631 -0.16 17.06 23.82
CA SER A 631 0.57 18.31 24.09
C SER A 631 1.94 18.39 23.38
N ARG A 632 2.48 19.60 23.33
CA ARG A 632 3.83 19.86 22.80
C ARG A 632 4.90 19.25 23.69
N MET A 633 4.71 19.28 25.02
CA MET A 633 5.66 18.71 25.97
C MET A 633 5.68 17.18 25.89
N GLY A 634 4.49 16.55 25.86
CA GLY A 634 4.36 15.12 25.65
C GLY A 634 5.01 14.66 24.34
N MET A 635 4.80 15.38 23.23
CA MET A 635 5.44 15.05 21.94
C MET A 635 6.96 15.15 22.00
N ASN A 636 7.50 16.20 22.61
CA ASN A 636 8.97 16.32 22.76
C ASN A 636 9.53 15.21 23.63
N LYS A 637 8.80 14.79 24.68
CA LYS A 637 9.24 13.67 25.51
C LYS A 637 9.23 12.34 24.74
N LEU A 638 8.19 12.08 23.95
CA LEU A 638 8.15 10.91 23.06
C LEU A 638 9.30 10.92 22.04
N LEU A 639 9.60 12.07 21.42
CA LEU A 639 10.71 12.21 20.47
C LEU A 639 12.07 12.01 21.14
N GLU A 640 12.27 12.52 22.36
CA GLU A 640 13.48 12.31 23.15
C GLU A 640 13.71 10.82 23.42
N LEU A 641 12.73 10.14 24.02
CA LEU A 641 12.80 8.71 24.33
C LEU A 641 13.03 7.86 23.07
N THR A 642 12.34 8.19 21.97
CA THR A 642 12.50 7.49 20.69
C THR A 642 13.89 7.69 20.11
N THR A 643 14.45 8.90 20.19
CA THR A 643 15.77 9.21 19.64
C THR A 643 16.87 8.53 20.44
N GLU A 644 16.75 8.52 21.77
CA GLU A 644 17.68 7.83 22.66
C GLU A 644 17.67 6.32 22.39
N PHE A 645 16.48 5.70 22.37
CA PHE A 645 16.33 4.29 22.01
C PHE A 645 16.94 3.96 20.64
N PHE A 646 16.64 4.75 19.61
CA PHE A 646 17.22 4.50 18.29
C PHE A 646 18.73 4.60 18.29
N LYS A 647 19.31 5.59 18.98
CA LYS A 647 20.75 5.75 19.09
C LYS A 647 21.41 4.52 19.71
N GLU A 648 20.83 3.97 20.78
CA GLU A 648 21.30 2.73 21.43
C GLU A 648 21.26 1.52 20.49
N ARG A 649 20.24 1.43 19.63
CA ARG A 649 20.08 0.34 18.66
C ARG A 649 20.89 0.52 17.36
N GLY A 650 21.74 1.54 17.28
CA GLY A 650 22.53 1.88 16.07
C GLY A 650 21.73 2.62 14.98
N LEU A 651 20.50 3.03 15.28
CA LEU A 651 19.59 3.72 14.38
C LEU A 651 19.68 5.24 14.54
N ASN A 652 19.45 5.97 13.45
CA ASN A 652 19.50 7.43 13.46
C ASN A 652 18.24 8.02 12.81
N VAL A 653 17.57 8.93 13.53
CA VAL A 653 16.42 9.68 12.98
C VAL A 653 16.91 10.67 11.91
N ASN A 654 16.10 10.92 10.88
CA ASN A 654 16.33 11.95 9.88
C ASN A 654 15.36 13.13 10.05
N PRO A 655 15.73 14.19 10.80
CA PRO A 655 14.82 15.29 11.11
C PRO A 655 14.28 16.00 9.86
N SER A 656 15.09 16.08 8.79
CA SER A 656 14.71 16.73 7.53
C SER A 656 13.64 15.97 6.73
N LYS A 657 13.52 14.66 6.95
CA LYS A 657 12.53 13.80 6.30
C LYS A 657 11.33 13.49 7.21
N CYS A 658 11.48 13.67 8.51
CA CYS A 658 10.37 13.67 9.42
C CYS A 658 9.32 14.72 9.02
N MET A 659 8.08 14.50 9.42
CA MET A 659 7.00 15.45 9.20
C MET A 659 6.07 15.49 10.41
N SER A 660 5.90 16.67 10.98
CA SER A 660 4.95 16.89 12.06
C SER A 660 3.60 17.42 11.55
N ILE A 661 2.52 17.08 12.25
CA ILE A 661 1.17 17.61 12.03
C ILE A 661 0.67 18.11 13.38
N GLY A 662 0.25 19.37 13.47
CA GLY A 662 -0.16 19.98 14.73
C GLY A 662 -1.51 20.69 14.63
N MET A 663 -2.39 20.42 15.58
CA MET A 663 -3.61 21.19 15.80
C MET A 663 -3.70 21.61 17.26
N SER A 664 -4.05 22.88 17.51
CA SER A 664 -4.22 23.44 18.84
C SER A 664 -5.58 24.13 18.99
N LYS A 665 -5.91 24.58 20.20
CA LYS A 665 -7.13 25.35 20.46
C LYS A 665 -7.01 26.75 19.83
N GLY A 666 -7.88 27.04 18.88
CA GLY A 666 -8.00 28.34 18.22
C GLY A 666 -8.81 29.36 19.03
N TYR A 667 -9.29 30.41 18.36
CA TYR A 667 -9.94 31.57 18.99
C TYR A 667 -11.06 31.16 19.98
N LYS A 668 -10.89 31.58 21.25
CA LYS A 668 -11.80 31.28 22.38
C LYS A 668 -12.13 29.78 22.57
N GLY A 669 -11.28 28.87 22.08
CA GLY A 669 -11.52 27.42 22.15
C GLY A 669 -12.67 26.92 21.27
N LYS A 670 -13.25 27.76 20.39
CA LYS A 670 -14.42 27.40 19.57
C LYS A 670 -14.05 26.73 18.24
N LYS A 671 -12.80 26.86 17.80
CA LYS A 671 -12.27 26.31 16.55
C LYS A 671 -10.91 25.66 16.81
N SER A 672 -10.53 24.67 16.01
CA SER A 672 -9.14 24.18 15.97
C SER A 672 -8.28 25.11 15.13
N LYS A 673 -7.05 25.37 15.58
CA LYS A 673 -6.01 26.09 14.85
C LYS A 673 -5.02 25.07 14.31
N ILE A 674 -4.72 25.11 13.02
CA ILE A 674 -3.65 24.31 12.43
C ILE A 674 -2.32 25.03 12.70
N GLU A 675 -1.33 24.30 13.19
CA GLU A 675 0.01 24.84 13.39
C GLU A 675 0.78 24.79 12.08
N SER A 676 1.37 25.92 11.71
CA SER A 676 2.13 26.09 10.46
C SER A 676 3.63 26.20 10.69
N GLU A 677 4.03 26.68 11.87
CA GLU A 677 5.42 26.84 12.25
C GLU A 677 6.00 25.53 12.79
N PRO A 678 7.29 25.22 12.52
CA PRO A 678 8.00 24.11 13.14
C PRO A 678 7.95 24.22 14.68
N LEU A 679 7.49 23.18 15.36
CA LEU A 679 7.38 23.15 16.82
C LEU A 679 8.39 22.23 17.51
N PHE A 680 8.99 21.30 16.77
CA PHE A 680 9.78 20.21 17.31
C PHE A 680 11.15 20.17 16.66
N SER A 681 12.15 19.69 17.41
CA SER A 681 13.52 19.52 16.94
C SER A 681 14.17 18.30 17.55
N ILE A 682 15.06 17.67 16.79
CA ILE A 682 15.90 16.54 17.23
C ILE A 682 17.35 16.94 16.97
N ALA A 683 18.20 16.88 18.00
CA ALA A 683 19.60 17.34 17.92
C ALA A 683 19.73 18.72 17.24
N ASP A 684 18.92 19.68 17.69
CA ASP A 684 18.80 21.06 17.19
C ASP A 684 18.32 21.23 15.73
N ALA A 685 18.19 20.15 14.97
CA ALA A 685 17.57 20.18 13.65
C ALA A 685 16.03 20.25 13.76
N GLN A 686 15.43 21.25 13.12
CA GLN A 686 13.97 21.45 13.14
C GLN A 686 13.25 20.38 12.30
N ILE A 687 12.14 19.86 12.84
CA ILE A 687 11.23 18.98 12.10
C ILE A 687 10.23 19.84 11.31
N PRO A 688 10.08 19.64 9.99
CA PRO A 688 9.06 20.32 9.20
C PRO A 688 7.63 20.12 9.75
N MET A 689 6.81 21.16 9.70
CA MET A 689 5.38 21.11 10.03
C MET A 689 4.54 21.09 8.75
N LEU A 690 3.62 20.13 8.66
CA LEU A 690 2.60 20.05 7.62
C LEU A 690 1.57 21.15 7.90
N GLY A 691 1.88 22.36 7.43
CA GLY A 691 1.12 23.58 7.73
C GLY A 691 -0.27 23.62 7.08
N TYR A 692 -0.46 24.48 6.08
CA TYR A 692 -1.75 24.72 5.44
C TYR A 692 -2.37 23.48 4.77
N ILE A 693 -3.71 23.50 4.57
CA ILE A 693 -4.53 22.37 4.12
C ILE A 693 -4.20 21.91 2.69
N ASP A 694 -3.60 22.78 1.87
CA ASP A 694 -3.20 22.51 0.49
C ASP A 694 -1.89 21.70 0.38
N LYS A 695 -1.04 21.79 1.41
CA LYS A 695 0.19 20.99 1.51
C LYS A 695 -0.15 19.55 1.92
N THR A 696 0.61 18.61 1.36
CA THR A 696 0.43 17.19 1.63
C THR A 696 1.76 16.51 1.91
N THR A 697 1.74 15.55 2.84
CA THR A 697 2.83 14.60 3.05
C THR A 697 2.37 13.19 2.67
N ARG A 698 3.29 12.34 2.21
CA ARG A 698 2.97 10.94 1.91
C ARG A 698 3.20 10.09 3.15
N TYR A 699 2.17 9.36 3.57
CA TYR A 699 2.22 8.38 4.66
C TYR A 699 1.66 7.05 4.17
N LEU A 700 2.47 5.99 4.20
CA LEU A 700 2.12 4.63 3.75
C LEU A 700 1.42 4.57 2.37
N GLY A 701 1.84 5.43 1.43
CA GLY A 701 1.30 5.48 0.07
C GLY A 701 0.07 6.37 -0.13
N VAL A 702 -0.48 6.95 0.94
CA VAL A 702 -1.60 7.91 0.90
C VAL A 702 -1.07 9.31 1.22
N ASN A 703 -1.59 10.32 0.52
CA ASN A 703 -1.27 11.70 0.84
C ASN A 703 -2.16 12.18 2.00
N PHE A 704 -1.54 12.73 3.04
CA PHE A 704 -2.19 13.35 4.19
C PHE A 704 -2.05 14.87 4.13
N THR A 705 -3.12 15.55 4.54
CA THR A 705 -3.17 16.97 4.91
C THR A 705 -3.20 17.08 6.43
N SER A 706 -3.13 18.29 6.95
CA SER A 706 -3.15 18.58 8.39
C SER A 706 -4.49 18.23 9.09
N ILE A 707 -5.50 17.85 8.31
CA ILE A 707 -6.82 17.43 8.78
C ILE A 707 -7.15 15.96 8.46
N GLY A 708 -6.20 15.20 7.90
CA GLY A 708 -6.38 13.80 7.51
C GLY A 708 -6.04 13.51 6.04
N ALA A 709 -6.43 12.34 5.54
CA ALA A 709 -6.16 11.94 4.16
C ALA A 709 -6.71 12.95 3.12
N ILE A 710 -6.00 13.07 1.98
CA ILE A 710 -6.29 14.03 0.91
C ILE A 710 -7.72 13.90 0.37
N ASP A 711 -8.32 15.02 -0.06
CA ASP A 711 -9.63 15.04 -0.72
C ASP A 711 -9.59 14.21 -2.03
N ALA A 712 -10.55 13.31 -2.19
CA ALA A 712 -10.72 12.50 -3.38
C ALA A 712 -10.94 13.32 -4.66
N LYS A 713 -11.32 14.60 -4.58
CA LYS A 713 -11.34 15.51 -5.74
C LYS A 713 -9.95 15.69 -6.37
N ARG A 714 -8.89 15.73 -5.54
CA ARG A 714 -7.50 15.87 -6.02
C ARG A 714 -7.06 14.58 -6.70
N ILE A 715 -7.39 13.42 -6.11
CA ILE A 715 -7.18 12.09 -6.73
C ILE A 715 -7.89 11.99 -8.09
N LYS A 716 -9.12 12.52 -8.20
CA LYS A 716 -9.84 12.56 -9.48
C LYS A 716 -9.11 13.40 -10.53
N LYS A 717 -8.51 14.52 -10.15
CA LYS A 717 -7.70 15.35 -11.05
C LYS A 717 -6.46 14.57 -11.51
N ASP A 718 -5.74 13.95 -10.58
CA ASP A 718 -4.54 13.15 -10.90
C ASP A 718 -4.87 11.96 -11.81
N LEU A 719 -6.05 11.34 -11.64
CA LEU A 719 -6.58 10.34 -12.55
C LEU A 719 -6.80 10.94 -13.94
N HIS A 720 -7.46 12.09 -14.04
CA HIS A 720 -7.70 12.76 -15.32
C HIS A 720 -6.39 13.03 -16.06
N ASP A 721 -5.42 13.65 -15.40
CA ASP A 721 -4.12 13.98 -15.98
C ASP A 721 -3.37 12.70 -16.44
N THR A 722 -3.49 11.62 -15.68
CA THR A 722 -2.93 10.30 -16.03
C THR A 722 -3.61 9.67 -17.24
N LEU A 723 -4.93 9.77 -17.33
CA LEU A 723 -5.72 9.28 -18.45
C LEU A 723 -5.41 10.06 -19.74
N ASP A 724 -5.22 11.39 -19.64
CA ASP A 724 -4.83 12.25 -20.75
C ASP A 724 -3.43 11.91 -21.25
N LYS A 725 -2.48 11.67 -20.35
CA LYS A 725 -1.14 11.16 -20.71
C LYS A 725 -1.25 9.86 -21.50
N LEU A 726 -2.04 8.89 -21.03
CA LEU A 726 -2.23 7.60 -21.72
C LEU A 726 -2.85 7.78 -23.13
N GLU A 727 -3.80 8.70 -23.26
CA GLU A 727 -4.46 9.00 -24.53
C GLU A 727 -3.46 9.43 -25.60
N HIS A 728 -2.55 10.34 -25.26
CA HIS A 728 -1.59 10.92 -26.20
C HIS A 728 -0.35 10.05 -26.47
N LEU A 729 -0.21 8.91 -25.79
CA LEU A 729 0.90 8.00 -26.07
C LEU A 729 0.81 7.38 -27.45
N LYS A 730 1.97 7.25 -28.09
CA LYS A 730 2.12 6.57 -29.37
C LYS A 730 2.27 5.06 -29.13
N LEU A 731 1.16 4.42 -28.78
CA LEU A 731 1.05 2.96 -28.60
C LEU A 731 -0.18 2.44 -29.34
N LYS A 732 -0.16 1.16 -29.72
CA LYS A 732 -1.34 0.49 -30.27
C LYS A 732 -2.53 0.55 -29.30
N ALA A 733 -3.76 0.62 -29.81
CA ALA A 733 -4.96 0.73 -28.98
C ALA A 733 -5.10 -0.43 -27.98
N GLN A 734 -4.83 -1.67 -28.41
CA GLN A 734 -4.84 -2.84 -27.52
C GLN A 734 -3.82 -2.72 -26.38
N CYS A 735 -2.63 -2.17 -26.64
CA CYS A 735 -1.61 -1.93 -25.63
C CYS A 735 -2.06 -0.86 -24.63
N LYS A 736 -2.72 0.21 -25.10
CA LYS A 736 -3.29 1.24 -24.21
C LYS A 736 -4.39 0.67 -23.32
N MET A 737 -5.29 -0.14 -23.88
CA MET A 737 -6.35 -0.80 -23.12
C MET A 737 -5.78 -1.77 -22.07
N ASP A 738 -4.69 -2.47 -22.41
CA ASP A 738 -3.97 -3.31 -21.48
C ASP A 738 -3.35 -2.49 -20.35
N LEU A 739 -2.62 -1.42 -20.65
CA LEU A 739 -2.05 -0.52 -19.63
C LEU A 739 -3.12 0.12 -18.74
N LEU A 740 -4.26 0.54 -19.32
CA LEU A 740 -5.39 1.11 -18.59
C LEU A 740 -5.87 0.16 -17.49
N ARG A 741 -6.08 -1.11 -17.84
CA ARG A 741 -6.57 -2.15 -16.92
C ARG A 741 -5.51 -2.63 -15.92
N THR A 742 -4.27 -2.81 -16.38
CA THR A 742 -3.22 -3.50 -15.60
C THR A 742 -2.40 -2.56 -14.71
N TYR A 743 -2.29 -1.27 -15.07
CA TYR A 743 -1.47 -0.30 -14.33
C TYR A 743 -2.23 0.98 -13.95
N MET A 744 -2.97 1.59 -14.88
CA MET A 744 -3.54 2.92 -14.62
C MET A 744 -4.63 2.89 -13.55
N ILE A 745 -5.64 2.02 -13.71
CA ILE A 745 -6.72 1.88 -12.71
C ILE A 745 -6.18 1.39 -11.36
N PRO A 746 -5.38 0.29 -11.29
CA PRO A 746 -4.82 -0.19 -10.03
C PRO A 746 -3.99 0.84 -9.24
N ARG A 747 -3.30 1.77 -9.93
CA ARG A 747 -2.50 2.82 -9.29
C ARG A 747 -3.30 3.72 -8.33
N PHE A 748 -4.57 3.96 -8.63
CA PHE A 748 -5.43 4.80 -7.79
C PHE A 748 -6.24 4.00 -6.75
N MET A 749 -6.35 2.68 -6.91
CA MET A 749 -7.20 1.84 -6.06
C MET A 749 -6.84 1.97 -4.58
N PHE A 750 -5.55 1.88 -4.25
CA PHE A 750 -5.09 1.94 -2.86
C PHE A 750 -5.47 3.27 -2.20
N GLN A 751 -5.20 4.40 -2.84
CA GLN A 751 -5.56 5.71 -2.31
C GLN A 751 -7.08 5.88 -2.17
N LEU A 752 -7.86 5.46 -3.18
CA LEU A 752 -9.32 5.52 -3.14
C LEU A 752 -9.92 4.70 -1.99
N ILE A 753 -9.35 3.53 -1.68
CA ILE A 753 -9.80 2.70 -0.55
C ILE A 753 -9.56 3.41 0.78
N HIS A 754 -8.48 4.17 0.93
CA HIS A 754 -8.07 4.78 2.19
C HIS A 754 -8.48 6.25 2.38
N THR A 755 -9.02 6.91 1.35
CA THR A 755 -9.54 8.29 1.43
C THR A 755 -11.04 8.33 1.77
N GLU A 756 -11.50 9.32 2.52
CA GLU A 756 -12.94 9.59 2.72
C GLU A 756 -13.60 10.10 1.42
N LEU A 757 -14.52 9.31 0.85
CA LEU A 757 -15.23 9.66 -0.38
C LEU A 757 -16.58 8.96 -0.49
N TYR A 758 -17.49 9.55 -1.27
CA TYR A 758 -18.83 9.00 -1.51
C TYR A 758 -18.93 8.25 -2.85
N PRO A 759 -19.85 7.26 -2.98
CA PRO A 759 -20.01 6.47 -4.20
C PRO A 759 -20.22 7.31 -5.47
N LYS A 760 -20.93 8.44 -5.37
CA LYS A 760 -21.18 9.38 -6.48
C LYS A 760 -19.89 9.86 -7.16
N LEU A 761 -18.79 10.02 -6.43
CA LEU A 761 -17.51 10.45 -6.99
C LEU A 761 -16.86 9.32 -7.80
N LEU A 762 -16.91 8.08 -7.31
CA LEU A 762 -16.39 6.90 -8.01
C LEU A 762 -17.14 6.69 -9.33
N ILE A 763 -18.46 6.87 -9.35
CA ILE A 763 -19.26 6.81 -10.57
C ILE A 763 -18.74 7.84 -11.60
N LYS A 764 -18.43 9.07 -11.16
CA LYS A 764 -17.84 10.09 -12.05
C LYS A 764 -16.46 9.69 -12.58
N MET A 765 -15.64 9.03 -11.77
CA MET A 765 -14.31 8.53 -12.20
C MET A 765 -14.44 7.35 -13.17
N ASP A 766 -15.34 6.42 -12.90
CA ASP A 766 -15.72 5.31 -13.79
C ASP A 766 -16.18 5.84 -15.17
N ILE A 767 -16.95 6.94 -15.20
CA ILE A 767 -17.34 7.61 -16.45
C ILE A 767 -16.11 8.13 -17.22
N LEU A 768 -15.13 8.74 -16.55
CA LEU A 768 -13.91 9.23 -17.20
C LEU A 768 -13.12 8.08 -17.85
N ILE A 769 -12.94 6.99 -17.12
CA ILE A 769 -12.26 5.78 -17.61
C ILE A 769 -12.99 5.23 -18.85
N ARG A 770 -14.33 5.08 -18.80
CA ARG A 770 -15.10 4.60 -19.94
C ARG A 770 -15.06 5.57 -21.12
N LYS A 771 -15.06 6.89 -20.89
CA LYS A 771 -14.91 7.89 -21.95
C LYS A 771 -13.56 7.74 -22.67
N LEU A 772 -12.46 7.56 -21.92
CA LEU A 772 -11.16 7.30 -22.52
C LEU A 772 -11.17 5.98 -23.32
N ALA A 773 -11.69 4.89 -22.74
CA ALA A 773 -11.76 3.60 -23.44
C ALA A 773 -12.55 3.71 -24.75
N LYS A 774 -13.67 4.45 -24.76
CA LYS A 774 -14.44 4.76 -25.96
C LYS A 774 -13.62 5.54 -26.99
N ARG A 775 -12.84 6.56 -26.58
CA ARG A 775 -11.95 7.31 -27.47
C ARG A 775 -10.84 6.44 -28.06
N ILE A 776 -10.15 5.64 -27.24
CA ILE A 776 -9.08 4.71 -27.68
C ILE A 776 -9.60 3.70 -28.71
N LEU A 777 -10.82 3.19 -28.50
CA LEU A 777 -11.45 2.17 -29.35
C LEU A 777 -12.38 2.75 -30.43
N HIS A 778 -12.47 4.08 -30.53
CA HIS A 778 -13.33 4.79 -31.48
C HIS A 778 -14.81 4.35 -31.39
N LEU A 779 -15.29 4.02 -30.19
CA LEU A 779 -16.65 3.51 -29.94
C LEU A 779 -17.65 4.67 -29.76
N PRO A 780 -18.91 4.51 -30.21
CA PRO A 780 -19.97 5.49 -29.97
C PRO A 780 -20.19 5.78 -28.48
N ILE A 781 -20.58 7.02 -28.16
CA ILE A 781 -20.89 7.44 -26.78
C ILE A 781 -22.02 6.58 -26.19
N SER A 782 -22.97 6.13 -27.03
CA SER A 782 -24.10 5.26 -26.65
C SER A 782 -23.72 3.81 -26.33
N THR A 783 -22.46 3.39 -26.55
CA THR A 783 -22.01 2.02 -26.25
C THR A 783 -22.29 1.67 -24.78
N SER A 784 -22.90 0.51 -24.56
CA SER A 784 -23.31 0.01 -23.24
C SER A 784 -22.12 -0.06 -22.28
N SER A 785 -22.37 0.27 -21.00
CA SER A 785 -21.32 0.33 -19.99
C SER A 785 -20.88 -1.06 -19.54
N GLU A 786 -21.80 -2.04 -19.55
CA GLU A 786 -21.57 -3.42 -19.11
C GLU A 786 -20.45 -4.10 -19.88
N PHE A 787 -20.38 -3.87 -21.21
CA PHE A 787 -19.32 -4.38 -22.08
C PHE A 787 -17.90 -4.10 -21.55
N PHE A 788 -17.69 -2.93 -20.95
CA PHE A 788 -16.38 -2.54 -20.43
C PHE A 788 -15.96 -3.36 -19.21
N TYR A 789 -16.92 -3.83 -18.41
CA TYR A 789 -16.69 -4.53 -17.14
C TYR A 789 -16.74 -6.05 -17.28
N LEU A 790 -17.42 -6.58 -18.30
CA LEU A 790 -17.52 -8.03 -18.52
C LEU A 790 -16.15 -8.67 -18.79
N PRO A 791 -15.92 -9.93 -18.37
CA PRO A 791 -14.63 -10.60 -18.52
C PRO A 791 -14.26 -10.89 -19.98
N PHE A 792 -12.97 -11.05 -20.28
CA PHE A 792 -12.53 -11.46 -21.61
C PHE A 792 -13.12 -12.79 -22.06
N LYS A 793 -13.20 -13.77 -21.15
CA LYS A 793 -13.81 -15.08 -21.43
C LYS A 793 -15.26 -14.95 -21.91
N GLU A 794 -15.95 -13.88 -21.54
CA GLU A 794 -17.34 -13.60 -21.92
C GLU A 794 -17.48 -12.58 -23.05
N GLY A 795 -16.36 -12.14 -23.64
CA GLY A 795 -16.36 -11.18 -24.75
C GLY A 795 -16.33 -9.71 -24.34
N GLY A 796 -16.11 -9.38 -23.06
CA GLY A 796 -15.96 -8.00 -22.56
C GLY A 796 -14.50 -7.52 -22.49
N LEU A 797 -14.29 -6.30 -21.96
CA LEU A 797 -12.96 -5.67 -21.86
C LEU A 797 -12.27 -5.79 -20.49
N GLN A 798 -12.95 -6.37 -19.50
CA GLN A 798 -12.42 -6.67 -18.17
C GLN A 798 -11.85 -5.43 -17.44
N LEU A 799 -12.46 -4.26 -17.59
CA LEU A 799 -12.14 -3.12 -16.73
C LEU A 799 -12.71 -3.33 -15.32
N THR A 800 -12.05 -2.77 -14.32
CA THR A 800 -12.53 -2.79 -12.94
C THR A 800 -13.52 -1.65 -12.73
N SER A 801 -14.73 -1.93 -12.19
CA SER A 801 -15.62 -0.87 -11.69
C SER A 801 -15.06 -0.30 -10.40
N LEU A 802 -14.74 0.99 -10.39
CA LEU A 802 -14.24 1.67 -9.21
C LEU A 802 -15.30 1.68 -8.10
N LYS A 803 -16.57 1.98 -8.43
CA LYS A 803 -17.69 1.98 -7.45
C LYS A 803 -17.73 0.66 -6.66
N GLU A 804 -17.76 -0.46 -7.37
CA GLU A 804 -17.91 -1.78 -6.78
C GLU A 804 -16.63 -2.22 -6.05
N ALA A 805 -15.48 -2.13 -6.72
CA ALA A 805 -14.23 -2.63 -6.17
C ALA A 805 -13.76 -1.83 -4.95
N VAL A 806 -13.84 -0.50 -4.99
CA VAL A 806 -13.48 0.37 -3.85
C VAL A 806 -14.53 0.25 -2.74
N GLY A 807 -15.82 0.22 -3.09
CA GLY A 807 -16.90 0.09 -2.11
C GLY A 807 -16.79 -1.21 -1.30
N LEU A 808 -16.64 -2.35 -1.98
CA LEU A 808 -16.44 -3.64 -1.31
C LEU A 808 -15.14 -3.68 -0.50
N ALA A 809 -14.03 -3.16 -1.02
CA ALA A 809 -12.77 -3.13 -0.29
C ALA A 809 -12.85 -2.26 0.98
N LYS A 810 -13.56 -1.13 0.93
CA LYS A 810 -13.82 -0.27 2.11
C LYS A 810 -14.67 -0.97 3.15
N ILE A 811 -15.76 -1.62 2.75
CA ILE A 811 -16.62 -2.39 3.66
C ILE A 811 -15.80 -3.53 4.30
N LYS A 812 -15.00 -4.25 3.51
CA LYS A 812 -14.13 -5.32 4.02
C LYS A 812 -13.12 -4.80 5.04
N LEU A 813 -12.48 -3.68 4.75
CA LEU A 813 -11.54 -3.04 5.67
C LEU A 813 -12.25 -2.62 6.97
N HIS A 814 -13.40 -1.96 6.86
CA HIS A 814 -14.19 -1.55 8.00
C HIS A 814 -14.60 -2.73 8.88
N LYS A 815 -15.20 -3.78 8.31
CA LYS A 815 -15.57 -5.00 9.05
C LYS A 815 -14.36 -5.66 9.72
N LYS A 816 -13.22 -5.73 9.04
CA LYS A 816 -11.99 -6.29 9.60
C LYS A 816 -11.45 -5.47 10.78
N ILE A 817 -11.62 -4.15 10.75
CA ILE A 817 -11.27 -3.29 11.88
C ILE A 817 -12.27 -3.48 13.03
N MET A 818 -13.58 -3.51 12.76
CA MET A 818 -14.60 -3.74 13.79
C MET A 818 -14.47 -5.11 14.46
N SER A 819 -13.96 -6.12 13.74
CA SER A 819 -13.68 -7.45 14.29
C SER A 819 -12.27 -7.59 14.89
N SER A 820 -11.49 -6.50 15.00
CA SER A 820 -10.11 -6.56 15.51
C SER A 820 -10.06 -6.35 17.02
N ASN A 821 -8.99 -6.83 17.66
CA ASN A 821 -8.75 -6.68 19.10
C ASN A 821 -8.26 -5.28 19.50
N ASP A 822 -8.52 -4.26 18.69
CA ASP A 822 -8.09 -2.87 18.91
C ASP A 822 -9.30 -2.02 19.36
N PRO A 823 -9.66 -2.04 20.65
CA PRO A 823 -10.91 -1.42 21.14
C PRO A 823 -10.93 0.08 20.89
N MET A 824 -9.75 0.72 20.90
CA MET A 824 -9.63 2.15 20.71
C MET A 824 -9.89 2.57 19.26
N LEU A 825 -9.34 1.85 18.28
CA LEU A 825 -9.63 2.12 16.88
C LEU A 825 -11.09 1.81 16.53
N CYS A 826 -11.65 0.75 17.11
CA CYS A 826 -13.07 0.43 16.96
C CYS A 826 -13.95 1.59 17.45
N TYR A 827 -13.74 2.04 18.69
CA TYR A 827 -14.46 3.17 19.26
C TYR A 827 -14.33 4.46 18.44
N LEU A 828 -13.12 4.79 17.97
CA LEU A 828 -12.89 5.97 17.13
C LEU A 828 -13.72 5.94 15.84
N ILE A 829 -13.83 4.78 15.20
CA ILE A 829 -14.57 4.65 13.95
C ILE A 829 -16.08 4.68 14.21
N GLU A 830 -16.56 4.05 15.28
CA GLU A 830 -17.97 4.02 15.67
C GLU A 830 -18.49 5.40 16.13
N SER A 831 -17.76 6.06 17.04
CA SER A 831 -18.10 7.39 17.57
C SER A 831 -18.19 8.46 16.47
N GLN A 832 -17.41 8.30 15.40
CA GLN A 832 -17.42 9.21 14.26
C GLN A 832 -18.60 9.00 13.31
N ARG A 833 -19.46 7.98 13.55
CA ARG A 833 -20.63 7.59 12.74
C ARG A 833 -20.34 7.74 11.25
N SER A 834 -19.43 6.91 10.73
CA SER A 834 -18.99 6.99 9.34
C SER A 834 -20.14 6.68 8.37
N ARG A 835 -20.98 7.70 8.10
CA ARG A 835 -22.08 7.66 7.12
C ARG A 835 -21.60 7.16 5.77
N ILE A 836 -20.31 7.30 5.47
CA ILE A 836 -19.70 6.84 4.23
C ILE A 836 -19.93 5.33 4.04
N ILE A 837 -19.70 4.51 5.06
CA ILE A 837 -19.87 3.05 4.95
C ILE A 837 -21.35 2.71 4.75
N GLU A 838 -22.26 3.32 5.50
CA GLU A 838 -23.71 3.19 5.31
C GLU A 838 -24.14 3.58 3.88
N HIS A 839 -23.59 4.66 3.33
CA HIS A 839 -23.86 5.08 1.95
C HIS A 839 -23.36 4.05 0.94
N PHE A 840 -22.20 3.43 1.17
CA PHE A 840 -21.71 2.35 0.32
C PHE A 840 -22.59 1.10 0.43
N MET A 841 -23.00 0.70 1.64
CA MET A 841 -23.88 -0.46 1.85
C MET A 841 -25.23 -0.24 1.16
N LYS A 842 -25.84 0.95 1.34
CA LYS A 842 -27.08 1.32 0.66
C LYS A 842 -26.95 1.39 -0.86
N ASP A 843 -25.90 2.03 -1.37
CA ASP A 843 -25.68 2.22 -2.82
C ASP A 843 -25.30 0.91 -3.55
N LEU A 844 -24.75 -0.06 -2.81
CA LEU A 844 -24.46 -1.41 -3.27
C LEU A 844 -25.59 -2.41 -2.96
N LYS A 845 -26.69 -1.96 -2.33
CA LYS A 845 -27.84 -2.79 -1.92
C LYS A 845 -27.44 -3.99 -1.06
N LEU A 846 -26.56 -3.75 -0.09
CA LEU A 846 -26.02 -4.74 0.81
C LEU A 846 -26.75 -4.70 2.16
N GLY A 847 -27.09 -5.87 2.69
CA GLY A 847 -27.63 -6.01 4.05
C GLY A 847 -26.56 -5.83 5.13
N ASP A 848 -26.99 -5.62 6.37
CA ASP A 848 -26.09 -5.29 7.48
C ASP A 848 -25.19 -6.48 7.89
N SER A 849 -25.75 -7.69 7.86
CA SER A 849 -25.14 -8.92 8.36
C SER A 849 -24.23 -9.65 7.37
N LEU A 850 -23.40 -8.93 6.60
CA LEU A 850 -22.51 -9.57 5.62
C LEU A 850 -21.30 -10.29 6.24
N THR A 851 -21.14 -11.59 6.01
CA THR A 851 -19.90 -12.32 6.32
C THR A 851 -18.80 -12.08 5.27
N LEU A 852 -17.54 -12.35 5.62
CA LEU A 852 -16.42 -12.20 4.68
C LEU A 852 -16.54 -13.14 3.46
N ASN A 853 -17.16 -14.32 3.64
CA ASN A 853 -17.40 -15.30 2.57
C ASN A 853 -18.53 -14.87 1.62
N GLU A 854 -19.53 -14.13 2.11
CA GLU A 854 -20.60 -13.57 1.28
C GLU A 854 -20.12 -12.49 0.30
N MET A 855 -18.96 -11.87 0.56
CA MET A 855 -18.41 -10.81 -0.29
C MET A 855 -18.04 -11.29 -1.70
N ASP A 856 -17.59 -12.53 -1.86
CA ASP A 856 -17.28 -13.07 -3.18
C ASP A 856 -18.56 -13.47 -3.92
N ASN A 857 -19.58 -13.95 -3.21
CA ASN A 857 -20.92 -14.17 -3.76
C ASN A 857 -21.54 -12.86 -4.27
N ILE A 858 -21.37 -11.75 -3.54
CA ILE A 858 -21.84 -10.42 -3.97
C ILE A 858 -21.21 -9.99 -5.30
N LYS A 859 -19.89 -10.19 -5.47
CA LYS A 859 -19.23 -9.85 -6.74
C LYS A 859 -19.85 -10.63 -7.90
N GLU A 860 -20.13 -11.92 -7.69
CA GLU A 860 -20.78 -12.75 -8.70
C GLU A 860 -22.21 -12.29 -8.98
N CYS A 861 -22.97 -11.85 -7.97
CA CYS A 861 -24.28 -11.21 -8.15
C CYS A 861 -24.19 -9.95 -9.02
N PHE A 862 -23.26 -9.03 -8.73
CA PHE A 862 -23.05 -7.84 -9.56
C PHE A 862 -22.64 -8.20 -10.99
N MET A 863 -21.88 -9.28 -11.18
CA MET A 863 -21.55 -9.77 -12.52
C MET A 863 -22.77 -10.36 -13.22
N LYS A 864 -23.60 -11.14 -12.53
CA LYS A 864 -24.86 -11.69 -13.05
C LYS A 864 -25.81 -10.59 -13.52
N GLU A 865 -25.99 -9.53 -12.74
CA GLU A 865 -26.80 -8.37 -13.13
C GLU A 865 -26.26 -7.70 -14.41
N LYS A 866 -24.94 -7.50 -14.51
CA LYS A 866 -24.32 -6.95 -15.72
C LYS A 866 -24.53 -7.85 -16.94
N ARG A 867 -24.43 -9.18 -16.80
CA ARG A 867 -24.67 -10.15 -17.88
C ARG A 867 -26.10 -10.05 -18.40
N ILE A 868 -27.09 -10.08 -17.50
CA ILE A 868 -28.50 -9.98 -17.85
C ILE A 868 -28.78 -8.63 -18.54
N SER A 869 -28.34 -7.52 -17.94
CA SER A 869 -28.53 -6.19 -18.51
C SER A 869 -27.86 -6.03 -19.88
N PHE A 870 -26.67 -6.61 -20.08
CA PHE A 870 -25.99 -6.56 -21.37
C PHE A 870 -26.71 -7.37 -22.44
N ALA A 871 -27.13 -8.60 -22.11
CA ALA A 871 -27.81 -9.51 -23.03
C ALA A 871 -29.12 -8.92 -23.59
N GLN A 872 -29.84 -8.12 -22.79
CA GLN A 872 -31.09 -7.44 -23.20
C GLN A 872 -30.86 -6.22 -24.11
N LYS A 873 -29.62 -5.73 -24.25
CA LYS A 873 -29.29 -4.54 -25.04
C LYS A 873 -28.84 -4.93 -26.45
N ILE A 874 -29.06 -4.03 -27.41
CA ILE A 874 -28.63 -4.22 -28.82
C ILE A 874 -27.14 -4.53 -28.98
N HIS A 875 -26.29 -3.98 -28.09
CA HIS A 875 -24.85 -4.23 -28.10
C HIS A 875 -24.49 -5.64 -27.60
N GLY A 876 -25.39 -6.30 -26.86
CA GLY A 876 -25.24 -7.66 -26.34
C GLY A 876 -25.93 -8.73 -27.18
N VAL A 877 -26.47 -8.41 -28.37
CA VAL A 877 -26.97 -9.45 -29.29
C VAL A 877 -25.83 -10.41 -29.65
N GLY A 878 -26.04 -11.70 -29.42
CA GLY A 878 -25.04 -12.78 -29.51
C GLY A 878 -24.13 -12.94 -28.28
N PHE A 879 -24.35 -12.19 -27.20
CA PHE A 879 -23.59 -12.33 -25.96
C PHE A 879 -23.60 -13.76 -25.42
N GLU A 880 -24.75 -14.45 -25.48
CA GLU A 880 -24.90 -15.86 -25.08
C GLU A 880 -23.91 -16.81 -25.80
N VAL A 881 -23.73 -16.60 -27.11
CA VAL A 881 -22.78 -17.38 -27.92
C VAL A 881 -21.35 -17.04 -27.53
N PHE A 882 -21.06 -15.76 -27.33
CA PHE A 882 -19.71 -15.33 -26.98
C PHE A 882 -19.35 -15.78 -25.57
N SER A 883 -20.26 -15.71 -24.60
CA SER A 883 -20.03 -16.10 -23.22
C SER A 883 -19.79 -17.59 -23.03
N SER A 884 -20.46 -18.41 -23.84
CA SER A 884 -20.23 -19.86 -23.90
C SER A 884 -18.97 -20.26 -24.68
N SER A 885 -18.27 -19.31 -25.33
CA SER A 885 -17.13 -19.60 -26.22
C SER A 885 -15.83 -18.87 -25.85
N PRO A 886 -15.25 -19.05 -24.64
CA PRO A 886 -14.04 -18.36 -24.18
C PRO A 886 -12.85 -18.46 -25.14
N LEU A 887 -12.70 -19.60 -25.82
CA LEU A 887 -11.65 -19.86 -26.80
C LEU A 887 -11.57 -18.76 -27.87
N THR A 888 -12.73 -18.36 -28.40
CA THR A 888 -12.82 -17.39 -29.51
C THR A 888 -12.74 -15.94 -29.05
N ASN A 889 -12.80 -15.68 -27.75
CA ASN A 889 -12.70 -14.32 -27.20
C ASN A 889 -11.27 -13.92 -26.82
N GLN A 890 -10.31 -14.85 -26.86
CA GLN A 890 -8.93 -14.60 -26.44
C GLN A 890 -8.28 -13.41 -27.16
N TRP A 891 -8.63 -13.11 -28.42
CA TRP A 891 -8.03 -11.98 -29.15
C TRP A 891 -8.33 -10.61 -28.52
N ILE A 892 -9.38 -10.50 -27.70
CA ILE A 892 -9.83 -9.25 -27.07
C ILE A 892 -8.80 -8.74 -26.04
N ASN A 893 -8.00 -9.64 -25.44
CA ASN A 893 -6.95 -9.24 -24.51
C ASN A 893 -5.75 -8.53 -25.19
N GLY A 894 -5.70 -8.54 -26.52
CA GLY A 894 -4.64 -7.90 -27.31
C GLY A 894 -3.37 -8.74 -27.51
N GLU A 895 -3.36 -10.02 -27.13
CA GLU A 895 -2.18 -10.90 -27.23
C GLU A 895 -1.81 -11.31 -28.66
N ILE A 896 -2.74 -11.18 -29.61
CA ILE A 896 -2.48 -11.52 -31.01
C ILE A 896 -1.65 -10.41 -31.66
N LYS A 897 -0.32 -10.60 -31.63
CA LYS A 897 0.68 -9.62 -32.09
C LYS A 897 0.51 -9.23 -33.57
N THR A 898 0.02 -10.15 -34.40
CA THR A 898 -0.17 -9.95 -35.84
C THR A 898 -1.35 -9.05 -36.19
N MET A 899 -2.30 -8.86 -35.28
CA MET A 899 -3.49 -8.05 -35.55
C MET A 899 -3.17 -6.55 -35.51
N THR A 900 -3.51 -5.86 -36.60
CA THR A 900 -3.32 -4.41 -36.70
C THR A 900 -4.30 -3.67 -35.78
N THR A 901 -3.94 -2.46 -35.33
CA THR A 901 -4.81 -1.65 -34.46
C THR A 901 -6.17 -1.36 -35.11
N ARG A 902 -6.21 -1.12 -36.42
CA ARG A 902 -7.47 -0.93 -37.16
C ARG A 902 -8.35 -2.18 -37.11
N THR A 903 -7.77 -3.35 -37.35
CA THR A 903 -8.50 -4.63 -37.31
C THR A 903 -9.02 -4.93 -35.91
N TYR A 904 -8.22 -4.70 -34.88
CA TYR A 904 -8.63 -4.86 -33.48
C TYR A 904 -9.82 -3.97 -33.13
N ILE A 905 -9.74 -2.67 -33.43
CA ILE A 905 -10.83 -1.71 -33.17
C ILE A 905 -12.10 -2.12 -33.91
N ASN A 906 -12.00 -2.41 -35.21
CA ASN A 906 -13.15 -2.78 -36.01
C ASN A 906 -13.75 -4.14 -35.60
N SER A 907 -12.94 -5.07 -35.12
CA SER A 907 -13.39 -6.36 -34.56
C SER A 907 -14.20 -6.13 -33.29
N ILE A 908 -13.78 -5.23 -32.41
CA ILE A 908 -14.56 -4.84 -31.23
C ILE A 908 -15.88 -4.18 -31.65
N LYS A 909 -15.84 -3.28 -32.64
CA LYS A 909 -17.04 -2.65 -33.18
C LYS A 909 -18.02 -3.66 -33.78
N LEU A 910 -17.50 -4.68 -34.47
CA LEU A 910 -18.29 -5.77 -35.02
C LEU A 910 -18.93 -6.60 -33.91
N ARG A 911 -18.17 -6.99 -32.87
CA ARG A 911 -18.67 -7.76 -31.72
C ARG A 911 -19.76 -7.02 -30.94
N THR A 912 -19.65 -5.70 -30.84
CA THR A 912 -20.57 -4.87 -30.07
C THR A 912 -21.72 -4.28 -30.90
N ASN A 913 -21.86 -4.65 -32.18
CA ASN A 913 -22.87 -4.05 -33.08
C ASN A 913 -22.77 -2.51 -33.15
N THR A 914 -21.55 -1.98 -33.18
CA THR A 914 -21.25 -0.54 -33.27
C THR A 914 -20.49 -0.15 -34.55
N LEU A 915 -20.26 -1.09 -35.46
CA LEU A 915 -19.80 -0.75 -36.82
C LEU A 915 -20.89 0.04 -37.56
N GLU A 916 -20.44 1.00 -38.36
CA GLU A 916 -21.31 1.96 -39.03
C GLU A 916 -22.15 1.30 -40.14
N THR A 917 -23.45 1.29 -39.90
CA THR A 917 -24.54 1.01 -40.85
C THR A 917 -25.66 2.02 -40.64
N ARG A 918 -26.57 2.23 -41.62
CA ARG A 918 -27.70 3.17 -41.42
C ARG A 918 -28.47 2.89 -40.14
N VAL A 919 -28.76 1.63 -39.81
CA VAL A 919 -29.44 1.25 -38.55
C VAL A 919 -28.68 1.71 -37.31
N THR A 920 -27.34 1.66 -37.31
CA THR A 920 -26.53 2.09 -36.16
C THR A 920 -26.36 3.60 -36.06
N THR A 921 -26.25 4.31 -37.20
CA THR A 921 -26.06 5.76 -37.24
C THR A 921 -27.38 6.52 -37.07
N SER A 922 -28.51 5.88 -37.39
CA SER A 922 -29.87 6.43 -37.27
C SER A 922 -30.54 6.14 -35.92
N ARG A 923 -29.82 5.65 -34.91
CA ARG A 923 -30.45 5.19 -33.66
C ARG A 923 -31.13 6.36 -32.94
N GLY A 924 -32.39 6.17 -32.57
CA GLY A 924 -33.21 7.20 -31.93
C GLY A 924 -33.70 8.30 -32.88
N LEU A 925 -33.44 8.16 -34.19
CA LEU A 925 -33.89 9.09 -35.23
C LEU A 925 -34.92 8.40 -36.12
N ASN A 926 -35.96 9.14 -36.51
CA ASN A 926 -36.98 8.68 -37.45
C ASN A 926 -36.52 8.97 -38.89
N ILE A 927 -35.50 8.23 -39.35
CA ILE A 927 -34.94 8.36 -40.71
C ILE A 927 -34.95 7.02 -41.43
N ILE A 928 -34.93 7.06 -42.76
CA ILE A 928 -34.95 5.86 -43.62
C ILE A 928 -33.70 5.02 -43.39
N LYS A 929 -33.90 3.75 -43.03
CA LYS A 929 -32.84 2.77 -42.71
C LYS A 929 -32.54 1.78 -43.82
N THR A 930 -33.27 1.85 -44.93
CA THR A 930 -33.14 0.91 -46.05
C THR A 930 -31.70 0.85 -46.55
N CYS A 931 -31.26 -0.34 -46.96
CA CYS A 931 -29.91 -0.62 -47.42
C CYS A 931 -29.54 0.28 -48.60
N ARG A 932 -28.44 1.02 -48.49
CA ARG A 932 -27.96 1.95 -49.54
C ARG A 932 -27.51 1.30 -50.86
N ARG A 933 -27.63 -0.02 -50.98
CA ARG A 933 -27.09 -0.82 -52.08
C ARG A 933 -28.16 -1.68 -52.73
N CYS A 934 -28.80 -2.53 -51.94
CA CYS A 934 -29.83 -3.43 -52.47
C CYS A 934 -31.24 -2.86 -52.35
N HIS A 935 -31.46 -1.87 -51.46
CA HIS A 935 -32.76 -1.27 -51.20
C HIS A 935 -33.87 -2.22 -50.70
N VAL A 936 -33.57 -3.50 -50.42
CA VAL A 936 -34.57 -4.53 -50.06
C VAL A 936 -34.91 -4.58 -48.55
N ALA A 937 -33.94 -4.28 -47.68
CA ALA A 937 -34.11 -4.41 -46.23
C ALA A 937 -33.32 -3.32 -45.49
N ASP A 938 -33.55 -3.19 -44.19
CA ASP A 938 -32.78 -2.28 -43.33
C ASP A 938 -31.29 -2.60 -43.34
N GLU A 939 -30.46 -1.56 -43.44
CA GLU A 939 -29.00 -1.65 -43.43
C GLU A 939 -28.49 -1.99 -42.03
N SER A 940 -28.61 -3.26 -41.65
CA SER A 940 -28.03 -3.83 -40.44
C SER A 940 -26.77 -4.63 -40.76
N LEU A 941 -25.92 -4.87 -39.75
CA LEU A 941 -24.77 -5.77 -39.90
C LEU A 941 -25.20 -7.17 -40.34
N MET A 942 -26.31 -7.68 -39.80
CA MET A 942 -26.88 -8.97 -40.19
C MET A 942 -27.25 -8.97 -41.68
N HIS A 943 -27.96 -7.95 -42.16
CA HIS A 943 -28.31 -7.84 -43.58
C HIS A 943 -27.06 -7.81 -44.47
N VAL A 944 -26.10 -6.92 -44.18
CA VAL A 944 -24.90 -6.75 -45.01
C VAL A 944 -24.03 -8.02 -45.02
N LEU A 945 -23.91 -8.71 -43.89
CA LEU A 945 -23.05 -9.88 -43.74
C LEU A 945 -23.69 -11.21 -44.14
N GLN A 946 -25.03 -11.29 -44.23
CA GLN A 946 -25.76 -12.54 -44.47
C GLN A 946 -26.74 -12.55 -45.64
N TYR A 947 -27.26 -11.41 -46.11
CA TYR A 947 -28.37 -11.42 -47.07
C TYR A 947 -28.20 -10.47 -48.25
N CYS A 948 -27.46 -9.37 -48.08
CA CYS A 948 -27.33 -8.35 -49.11
C CYS A 948 -26.82 -8.92 -50.45
N SER A 949 -27.51 -8.57 -51.54
CA SER A 949 -27.15 -8.99 -52.90
C SER A 949 -25.81 -8.40 -53.34
N SER A 950 -25.53 -7.14 -52.97
CA SER A 950 -24.28 -6.44 -53.33
C SER A 950 -23.03 -7.05 -52.66
N THR A 951 -23.18 -7.79 -51.57
CA THR A 951 -22.06 -8.46 -50.88
C THR A 951 -21.98 -9.96 -51.17
N LYS A 952 -22.88 -10.51 -52.00
CA LYS A 952 -23.00 -11.96 -52.26
C LYS A 952 -21.67 -12.59 -52.67
N GLY A 953 -20.95 -12.01 -53.63
CA GLY A 953 -19.65 -12.53 -54.08
C GLY A 953 -18.58 -12.55 -52.99
N LEU A 954 -18.53 -11.52 -52.13
CA LEU A 954 -17.58 -11.48 -51.01
C LEU A 954 -17.95 -12.48 -49.91
N ARG A 955 -19.25 -12.74 -49.69
CA ARG A 955 -19.72 -13.79 -48.77
C ARG A 955 -19.33 -15.18 -49.26
N TYR A 956 -19.42 -15.44 -50.57
CA TYR A 956 -18.89 -16.67 -51.17
C TYR A 956 -17.37 -16.78 -51.04
N SER A 957 -16.63 -15.70 -51.26
CA SER A 957 -15.17 -15.70 -51.05
C SER A 957 -14.79 -16.05 -49.61
N ARG A 958 -15.48 -15.49 -48.60
CA ARG A 958 -15.31 -15.85 -47.18
C ARG A 958 -15.59 -17.33 -46.95
N HIS A 959 -16.69 -17.84 -47.49
CA HIS A 959 -17.08 -19.24 -47.39
C HIS A 959 -16.02 -20.18 -47.98
N HIS A 960 -15.57 -19.92 -49.20
CA HIS A 960 -14.58 -20.75 -49.90
C HIS A 960 -13.24 -20.78 -49.17
N ARG A 961 -12.82 -19.67 -48.55
CA ARG A 961 -11.59 -19.62 -47.72
C ARG A 961 -11.67 -20.54 -46.51
N ILE A 962 -12.83 -20.64 -45.87
CA ILE A 962 -13.04 -21.54 -44.74
C ILE A 962 -13.01 -22.99 -45.24
N CYS A 963 -13.74 -23.31 -46.31
CA CYS A 963 -13.73 -24.64 -46.92
C CYS A 963 -12.31 -25.08 -47.30
N ALA A 964 -11.52 -24.18 -47.90
CA ALA A 964 -10.13 -24.44 -48.25
C ALA A 964 -9.27 -24.76 -47.01
N LYS A 965 -9.47 -24.04 -45.88
CA LYS A 965 -8.75 -24.34 -44.63
C LYS A 965 -9.12 -25.71 -44.06
N VAL A 966 -10.40 -26.06 -44.08
CA VAL A 966 -10.90 -27.37 -43.61
C VAL A 966 -10.34 -28.49 -44.48
N ALA A 967 -10.47 -28.37 -45.80
CA ALA A 967 -9.93 -29.34 -46.75
C ALA A 967 -8.41 -29.54 -46.56
N ASN A 968 -7.64 -28.44 -46.46
CA ASN A 968 -6.19 -28.53 -46.26
C ASN A 968 -5.81 -29.23 -44.95
N LYS A 969 -6.60 -29.07 -43.88
CA LYS A 969 -6.35 -29.76 -42.62
C LYS A 969 -6.67 -31.26 -42.73
N LEU A 970 -7.78 -31.62 -43.35
CA LEU A 970 -8.17 -33.02 -43.56
C LEU A 970 -7.16 -33.75 -44.46
N MET A 971 -6.71 -33.13 -45.56
CA MET A 971 -5.66 -33.70 -46.41
C MET A 971 -4.36 -33.95 -45.63
N LYS A 972 -3.95 -33.02 -44.77
CA LYS A 972 -2.77 -33.21 -43.88
C LYS A 972 -2.93 -34.35 -42.89
N ASN A 973 -4.16 -34.70 -42.54
CA ASN A 973 -4.48 -35.81 -41.63
C ASN A 973 -4.71 -37.13 -42.39
N GLY A 974 -4.40 -37.18 -43.69
CA GLY A 974 -4.46 -38.37 -44.54
C GLY A 974 -5.84 -38.68 -45.13
N TYR A 975 -6.78 -37.73 -45.14
CA TYR A 975 -8.07 -37.90 -45.82
C TYR A 975 -7.95 -37.55 -47.31
N GLY A 976 -8.58 -38.35 -48.17
CA GLY A 976 -8.89 -37.95 -49.55
C GLY A 976 -10.04 -36.96 -49.54
N VAL A 977 -9.84 -35.71 -49.99
CA VAL A 977 -10.86 -34.66 -49.91
C VAL A 977 -11.37 -34.27 -51.30
N TYR A 978 -12.68 -34.37 -51.49
CA TYR A 978 -13.40 -33.99 -52.70
C TYR A 978 -14.28 -32.77 -52.42
N ARG A 979 -14.33 -31.80 -53.34
CA ARG A 979 -15.07 -30.54 -53.17
C ARG A 979 -16.23 -30.45 -54.15
N GLU A 980 -17.35 -29.89 -53.71
CA GLU A 980 -18.50 -29.48 -54.56
C GLU A 980 -19.04 -30.57 -55.52
N LYS A 981 -18.94 -31.85 -55.13
CA LYS A 981 -19.55 -32.96 -55.91
C LYS A 981 -21.08 -32.86 -55.88
N SER A 982 -21.72 -33.15 -57.01
CA SER A 982 -23.18 -33.10 -57.17
C SER A 982 -23.81 -34.47 -57.08
N TYR A 983 -24.91 -34.57 -56.34
CA TYR A 983 -25.70 -35.79 -56.17
C TYR A 983 -27.17 -35.50 -56.50
N PRO A 984 -27.88 -36.39 -57.21
CA PRO A 984 -29.32 -36.24 -57.44
C PRO A 984 -30.07 -36.19 -56.10
N ASP A 985 -30.99 -35.24 -55.95
CA ASP A 985 -31.83 -35.16 -54.75
C ASP A 985 -32.90 -36.26 -54.79
N PRO A 986 -32.91 -37.23 -53.85
CA PRO A 986 -33.91 -38.29 -53.83
C PRO A 986 -35.33 -37.77 -53.61
N ASN A 987 -35.48 -36.59 -53.01
CA ASN A 987 -36.76 -36.04 -52.62
C ASN A 987 -37.34 -35.06 -53.65
N ASN A 988 -36.59 -34.71 -54.70
CA ASN A 988 -37.03 -33.77 -55.71
C ASN A 988 -36.38 -34.06 -57.07
N SER A 989 -37.13 -34.76 -57.92
CA SER A 989 -36.74 -35.16 -59.26
C SER A 989 -36.37 -33.94 -60.11
N GLY A 990 -35.06 -33.75 -60.35
CA GLY A 990 -34.51 -32.65 -61.15
C GLY A 990 -33.64 -31.66 -60.39
N SER A 991 -33.55 -31.75 -59.05
CA SER A 991 -32.59 -30.97 -58.27
C SER A 991 -31.36 -31.78 -57.85
N TYR A 992 -30.24 -31.08 -57.65
CA TYR A 992 -28.99 -31.67 -57.19
C TYR A 992 -28.58 -31.08 -55.83
N LEU A 993 -28.09 -31.95 -54.95
CA LEU A 993 -27.50 -31.60 -53.67
C LEU A 993 -25.97 -31.59 -53.80
N ARG A 994 -25.34 -30.54 -53.29
CA ARG A 994 -23.89 -30.30 -53.38
C ARG A 994 -23.33 -29.98 -51.99
N PRO A 995 -22.86 -30.98 -51.21
CA PRO A 995 -22.10 -30.70 -50.00
C PRO A 995 -20.77 -30.03 -50.35
N ASP A 996 -20.26 -29.19 -49.46
CA ASP A 996 -19.05 -28.42 -49.75
C ASP A 996 -17.81 -29.29 -49.83
N LEU A 997 -17.66 -30.24 -48.89
CA LEU A 997 -16.52 -31.14 -48.79
C LEU A 997 -16.97 -32.56 -48.45
N ILE A 998 -16.30 -33.55 -49.05
CA ILE A 998 -16.41 -34.96 -48.72
C ILE A 998 -15.00 -35.46 -48.44
N ALA A 999 -14.77 -36.02 -47.26
CA ALA A 999 -13.47 -36.54 -46.84
C ALA A 999 -13.56 -38.05 -46.61
N VAL A 1000 -12.69 -38.82 -47.25
CA VAL A 1000 -12.68 -40.29 -47.19
C VAL A 1000 -11.35 -40.78 -46.63
N LYS A 1001 -11.41 -41.70 -45.68
CA LYS A 1001 -10.21 -42.34 -45.10
C LYS A 1001 -10.58 -43.70 -44.50
N ASP A 1002 -9.76 -44.72 -44.74
CA ASP A 1002 -9.88 -46.05 -44.12
C ASP A 1002 -11.30 -46.67 -44.22
N GLY A 1003 -11.97 -46.52 -45.37
CA GLY A 1003 -13.33 -47.02 -45.58
C GLY A 1003 -14.44 -46.23 -44.86
N HIS A 1004 -14.14 -45.03 -44.35
CA HIS A 1004 -15.09 -44.14 -43.69
C HIS A 1004 -15.21 -42.82 -44.44
N VAL A 1005 -16.44 -42.28 -44.56
CA VAL A 1005 -16.71 -40.99 -45.22
C VAL A 1005 -17.22 -39.93 -44.24
N ILE A 1006 -16.75 -38.69 -44.39
CA ILE A 1006 -17.22 -37.53 -43.65
C ILE A 1006 -17.73 -36.49 -44.65
N VAL A 1007 -19.04 -36.22 -44.60
CA VAL A 1007 -19.68 -35.18 -45.41
C VAL A 1007 -19.79 -33.90 -44.61
N LEU A 1008 -19.24 -32.81 -45.15
CA LEU A 1008 -19.13 -31.53 -44.46
C LEU A 1008 -19.73 -30.39 -45.29
N ASP A 1009 -20.54 -29.56 -44.65
CA ASP A 1009 -21.06 -28.32 -45.22
C ASP A 1009 -20.79 -27.16 -44.27
N VAL A 1010 -20.06 -26.15 -44.75
CA VAL A 1010 -19.67 -24.98 -43.98
C VAL A 1010 -20.79 -23.96 -44.06
N THR A 1011 -21.24 -23.48 -42.90
CA THR A 1011 -22.26 -22.44 -42.85
C THR A 1011 -21.80 -21.28 -41.99
N VAL A 1012 -21.90 -20.06 -42.52
CA VAL A 1012 -21.59 -18.85 -41.76
C VAL A 1012 -22.90 -18.20 -41.33
N VAL A 1013 -23.10 -18.03 -40.02
CA VAL A 1013 -24.31 -17.43 -39.44
C VAL A 1013 -24.03 -16.09 -38.79
N TYR A 1014 -25.05 -15.24 -38.68
CA TYR A 1014 -24.98 -14.08 -37.79
C TYR A 1014 -25.34 -14.53 -36.37
N GLU A 1015 -24.49 -14.23 -35.40
CA GLU A 1015 -24.68 -14.72 -34.04
C GLU A 1015 -25.79 -13.95 -33.34
N VAL A 1016 -26.99 -14.51 -33.23
CA VAL A 1016 -28.09 -13.91 -32.48
C VAL A 1016 -28.24 -14.62 -31.13
N THR A 1017 -28.45 -15.94 -31.15
CA THR A 1017 -28.54 -16.83 -29.98
C THR A 1017 -27.84 -18.16 -30.24
N GLY A 1018 -27.69 -19.00 -29.21
CA GLY A 1018 -27.18 -20.37 -29.37
C GLY A 1018 -28.05 -21.20 -30.34
N ALA A 1019 -29.36 -21.00 -30.30
CA ALA A 1019 -30.31 -21.66 -31.20
C ALA A 1019 -30.04 -21.38 -32.70
N THR A 1020 -29.50 -20.20 -33.05
CA THR A 1020 -29.14 -19.90 -34.44
C THR A 1020 -28.08 -20.87 -34.98
N PHE A 1021 -27.13 -21.28 -34.15
CA PHE A 1021 -26.09 -22.24 -34.54
C PHE A 1021 -26.64 -23.66 -34.63
N ILE A 1022 -27.47 -24.05 -33.66
CA ILE A 1022 -28.07 -25.40 -33.60
C ILE A 1022 -29.00 -25.61 -34.80
N ASN A 1023 -29.86 -24.64 -35.09
CA ASN A 1023 -30.78 -24.74 -36.22
C ASN A 1023 -30.03 -24.79 -37.55
N ALA A 1024 -29.01 -23.93 -37.74
CA ALA A 1024 -28.18 -23.96 -38.95
C ALA A 1024 -27.47 -25.30 -39.14
N TYR A 1025 -26.99 -25.91 -38.05
CA TYR A 1025 -26.42 -27.26 -38.07
C TYR A 1025 -27.46 -28.30 -38.50
N GLN A 1026 -28.59 -28.38 -37.80
CA GLN A 1026 -29.64 -29.36 -38.04
C GLN A 1026 -30.23 -29.24 -39.45
N THR A 1027 -30.45 -28.01 -39.94
CA THR A 1027 -30.92 -27.79 -41.32
C THR A 1027 -29.97 -28.39 -42.35
N LYS A 1028 -28.65 -28.26 -42.16
CA LYS A 1028 -27.66 -28.84 -43.07
C LYS A 1028 -27.56 -30.35 -42.94
N VAL A 1029 -27.62 -30.89 -41.72
CA VAL A 1029 -27.67 -32.35 -41.51
C VAL A 1029 -28.88 -32.94 -42.20
N ASN A 1030 -30.08 -32.44 -41.91
CA ASN A 1030 -31.32 -32.95 -42.50
C ASN A 1030 -31.32 -32.83 -44.03
N LYS A 1031 -30.76 -31.75 -44.57
CA LYS A 1031 -30.67 -31.52 -46.02
C LYS A 1031 -29.83 -32.57 -46.74
N TYR A 1032 -28.66 -32.94 -46.21
CA TYR A 1032 -27.75 -33.87 -46.91
C TYR A 1032 -27.84 -35.32 -46.40
N ASN A 1033 -28.58 -35.58 -45.32
CA ASN A 1033 -28.78 -36.94 -44.84
C ASN A 1033 -29.43 -37.85 -45.89
N THR A 1034 -30.24 -37.26 -46.77
CA THR A 1034 -30.93 -37.96 -47.88
C THR A 1034 -29.96 -38.57 -48.89
N ILE A 1035 -28.76 -38.01 -49.07
CA ILE A 1035 -27.75 -38.47 -50.03
C ILE A 1035 -26.61 -39.27 -49.39
N MET A 1036 -26.65 -39.53 -48.08
CA MET A 1036 -25.56 -40.24 -47.38
C MET A 1036 -25.31 -41.64 -47.94
N VAL A 1037 -26.37 -42.42 -48.16
CA VAL A 1037 -26.27 -43.78 -48.71
C VAL A 1037 -25.65 -43.78 -50.12
N GLN A 1038 -26.01 -42.80 -50.95
CA GLN A 1038 -25.43 -42.66 -52.30
C GLN A 1038 -23.93 -42.34 -52.24
N ILE A 1039 -23.50 -41.52 -51.27
CA ILE A 1039 -22.09 -41.16 -51.08
C ILE A 1039 -21.30 -42.38 -50.57
N GLU A 1040 -21.83 -43.13 -49.60
CA GLU A 1040 -21.19 -44.34 -49.07
C GLU A 1040 -20.96 -45.39 -50.16
N GLN A 1041 -21.97 -45.61 -51.02
CA GLN A 1041 -21.87 -46.51 -52.18
C GLN A 1041 -20.84 -46.01 -53.20
N MET A 1042 -20.83 -44.70 -53.52
CA MET A 1042 -19.91 -44.14 -54.51
C MET A 1042 -18.44 -44.26 -54.12
N PHE A 1043 -18.14 -44.19 -52.82
CA PHE A 1043 -16.76 -44.24 -52.30
C PHE A 1043 -16.37 -45.59 -51.67
N ASN A 1044 -17.23 -46.62 -51.78
CA ASN A 1044 -17.05 -47.94 -51.16
C ASN A 1044 -16.73 -47.85 -49.65
N CYS A 1045 -17.48 -47.03 -48.91
CA CYS A 1045 -17.30 -46.84 -47.47
C CYS A 1045 -18.29 -47.68 -46.65
N VAL A 1046 -17.85 -48.18 -45.49
CA VAL A 1046 -18.64 -49.02 -44.57
C VAL A 1046 -19.45 -48.18 -43.59
N SER A 1047 -19.03 -46.93 -43.33
CA SER A 1047 -19.79 -45.99 -42.52
C SER A 1047 -19.52 -44.54 -42.90
N GLY A 1048 -20.53 -43.69 -42.73
CA GLY A 1048 -20.48 -42.28 -43.02
C GLY A 1048 -21.03 -41.41 -41.90
N VAL A 1049 -20.44 -40.22 -41.71
CA VAL A 1049 -20.95 -39.21 -40.79
C VAL A 1049 -21.10 -37.87 -41.50
N LEU A 1050 -22.18 -37.16 -41.16
CA LEU A 1050 -22.48 -35.84 -41.72
C LEU A 1050 -22.40 -34.77 -40.63
N HIS A 1051 -21.59 -33.74 -40.88
CA HIS A 1051 -21.52 -32.59 -39.99
C HIS A 1051 -21.70 -31.25 -40.72
N GLY A 1052 -22.61 -30.41 -40.20
CA GLY A 1052 -22.61 -28.99 -40.49
C GLY A 1052 -21.49 -28.28 -39.71
N LEU A 1053 -20.64 -27.50 -40.39
CA LEU A 1053 -19.59 -26.71 -39.74
C LEU A 1053 -20.05 -25.26 -39.64
N VAL A 1054 -20.66 -24.90 -38.50
CA VAL A 1054 -21.24 -23.57 -38.32
C VAL A 1054 -20.25 -22.62 -37.67
N ILE A 1055 -19.97 -21.50 -38.33
CA ILE A 1055 -19.07 -20.46 -37.84
C ILE A 1055 -19.82 -19.13 -37.78
N GLY A 1056 -19.64 -18.41 -36.69
CA GLY A 1056 -20.20 -17.08 -36.53
C GLY A 1056 -19.46 -16.03 -37.36
N SER A 1057 -20.22 -15.17 -38.06
CA SER A 1057 -19.69 -14.09 -38.89
C SER A 1057 -18.91 -13.03 -38.11
N ARG A 1058 -19.16 -12.90 -36.79
CA ARG A 1058 -18.43 -12.02 -35.88
C ARG A 1058 -17.29 -12.77 -35.17
N GLY A 1059 -16.96 -13.97 -35.62
CA GLY A 1059 -15.77 -14.72 -35.24
C GLY A 1059 -15.96 -15.57 -34.00
N SER A 1060 -16.98 -16.42 -33.97
CA SER A 1060 -17.24 -17.35 -32.88
C SER A 1060 -17.52 -18.76 -33.42
N ILE A 1061 -17.35 -19.76 -32.55
CA ILE A 1061 -17.71 -21.15 -32.80
C ILE A 1061 -18.47 -21.60 -31.55
N HIS A 1062 -19.70 -22.06 -31.72
CA HIS A 1062 -20.53 -22.47 -30.59
C HIS A 1062 -19.93 -23.70 -29.90
N HIS A 1063 -19.96 -23.71 -28.56
CA HIS A 1063 -19.32 -24.75 -27.74
C HIS A 1063 -19.78 -26.17 -28.11
N SER A 1064 -21.06 -26.35 -28.48
CA SER A 1064 -21.61 -27.64 -28.86
C SER A 1064 -20.97 -28.25 -30.10
N GLN A 1065 -20.27 -27.47 -30.94
CA GLN A 1065 -19.62 -27.97 -32.15
C GLN A 1065 -18.12 -28.22 -31.99
N LEU A 1066 -17.50 -27.83 -30.87
CA LEU A 1066 -16.05 -27.95 -30.68
C LEU A 1066 -15.57 -29.40 -30.78
N HIS A 1067 -16.36 -30.37 -30.32
CA HIS A 1067 -16.01 -31.79 -30.42
C HIS A 1067 -15.86 -32.25 -31.88
N ILE A 1068 -16.75 -31.79 -32.77
CA ILE A 1068 -16.71 -32.09 -34.22
C ILE A 1068 -15.42 -31.54 -34.82
N TRP A 1069 -15.09 -30.30 -34.50
CA TRP A 1069 -13.84 -29.66 -34.93
C TRP A 1069 -12.59 -30.43 -34.46
N HIS A 1070 -12.59 -30.92 -33.22
CA HIS A 1070 -11.51 -31.71 -32.67
C HIS A 1070 -11.39 -33.11 -33.31
N GLN A 1071 -12.52 -33.77 -33.62
CA GLN A 1071 -12.53 -35.04 -34.35
C GLN A 1071 -11.87 -34.92 -35.74
N MET A 1072 -12.02 -33.79 -36.41
CA MET A 1072 -11.32 -33.50 -37.68
C MET A 1072 -9.83 -33.12 -37.50
N GLY A 1073 -9.31 -33.17 -36.26
CA GLY A 1073 -7.91 -32.92 -35.92
C GLY A 1073 -7.51 -31.46 -35.76
N PHE A 1074 -8.47 -30.53 -35.62
CA PHE A 1074 -8.15 -29.13 -35.28
C PHE A 1074 -7.78 -29.00 -33.80
N SER A 1075 -6.67 -28.31 -33.52
CA SER A 1075 -6.36 -27.82 -32.18
C SER A 1075 -7.19 -26.59 -31.82
N SER A 1076 -7.39 -26.33 -30.53
CA SER A 1076 -8.11 -25.13 -30.07
C SER A 1076 -7.45 -23.83 -30.58
N THR A 1077 -6.13 -23.81 -30.68
CA THR A 1077 -5.38 -22.67 -31.24
C THR A 1077 -5.72 -22.46 -32.72
N GLU A 1078 -5.80 -23.52 -33.53
CA GLU A 1078 -6.20 -23.40 -34.94
C GLU A 1078 -7.65 -22.90 -35.08
N LEU A 1079 -8.57 -23.40 -34.25
CA LEU A 1079 -9.98 -22.97 -34.27
C LEU A 1079 -10.15 -21.48 -33.96
N LYS A 1080 -9.35 -20.95 -33.04
CA LYS A 1080 -9.27 -19.52 -32.79
C LYS A 1080 -8.90 -18.74 -34.07
N TYR A 1081 -7.91 -19.20 -34.84
CA TYR A 1081 -7.52 -18.53 -36.09
C TYR A 1081 -8.54 -18.72 -37.22
N VAL A 1082 -9.30 -19.82 -37.22
CA VAL A 1082 -10.45 -20.00 -38.14
C VAL A 1082 -11.52 -18.95 -37.84
N ALA A 1083 -11.92 -18.82 -36.57
CA ALA A 1083 -12.92 -17.84 -36.13
C ALA A 1083 -12.48 -16.40 -36.41
N ILE A 1084 -11.22 -16.05 -36.09
CA ILE A 1084 -10.66 -14.71 -36.37
C ILE A 1084 -10.60 -14.45 -37.88
N GLY A 1085 -10.18 -15.43 -38.68
CA GLY A 1085 -10.14 -15.28 -40.14
C GLY A 1085 -11.53 -14.99 -40.73
N CYS A 1086 -12.57 -15.68 -40.25
CA CYS A 1086 -13.96 -15.40 -40.63
C CYS A 1086 -14.37 -13.96 -40.27
N MET A 1087 -14.01 -13.51 -39.06
CA MET A 1087 -14.27 -12.14 -38.61
C MET A 1087 -13.56 -11.09 -39.47
N GLU A 1088 -12.29 -11.30 -39.80
CA GLU A 1088 -11.51 -10.40 -40.67
C GLU A 1088 -12.11 -10.33 -42.08
N ASP A 1089 -12.62 -11.44 -42.60
CA ASP A 1089 -13.35 -11.47 -43.87
C ASP A 1089 -14.69 -10.71 -43.78
N SER A 1090 -15.41 -10.81 -42.67
CA SER A 1090 -16.58 -9.97 -42.40
C SER A 1090 -16.24 -8.48 -42.36
N LEU A 1091 -15.10 -8.10 -41.78
CA LEU A 1091 -14.62 -6.72 -41.81
C LEU A 1091 -14.25 -6.26 -43.22
N ARG A 1092 -13.71 -7.14 -44.07
CA ARG A 1092 -13.46 -6.86 -45.49
C ARG A 1092 -14.76 -6.65 -46.27
N ILE A 1093 -15.79 -7.47 -46.01
CA ILE A 1093 -17.13 -7.28 -46.58
C ILE A 1093 -17.66 -5.90 -46.20
N MET A 1094 -17.65 -5.56 -44.91
CA MET A 1094 -18.12 -4.26 -44.43
C MET A 1094 -17.32 -3.10 -45.04
N SER A 1095 -16.00 -3.19 -45.07
CA SER A 1095 -15.16 -2.14 -45.65
C SER A 1095 -15.43 -1.94 -47.13
N THR A 1096 -15.74 -2.99 -47.89
CA THR A 1096 -16.03 -2.90 -49.33
C THR A 1096 -17.42 -2.31 -49.56
N PHE A 1097 -18.41 -2.77 -48.79
CA PHE A 1097 -19.76 -2.24 -48.78
C PHE A 1097 -19.78 -0.71 -48.51
N SER A 1098 -18.97 -0.25 -47.56
CA SER A 1098 -18.84 1.17 -47.21
C SER A 1098 -18.04 1.99 -48.23
N LYS A 1099 -17.04 1.41 -48.91
CA LYS A 1099 -16.11 2.13 -49.81
C LYS A 1099 -16.65 2.44 -51.20
N ALA A 1100 -17.58 1.66 -51.74
CA ALA A 1100 -18.04 1.86 -53.12
C ALA A 1100 -18.97 3.09 -53.29
N ILE A 1101 -18.78 4.14 -52.49
CA ILE A 1101 -19.28 5.50 -52.71
C ILE A 1101 -18.02 6.36 -52.80
N LEU A 1102 -17.37 6.29 -53.95
CA LEU A 1102 -16.50 7.29 -54.52
C LEU A 1102 -16.60 7.11 -56.02
#